data_AF-A0A366BUY1-F1
#
_entry.id   AF-A0A366BUY1-F1
#
_cell.length_a   1.000
_cell.length_b   1.000
_cell.length_c   1.000
_cell.angle_alpha   90.00
_cell.angle_beta   90.00
_cell.angle_gamma   90.00
#
_symmetry.space_group_name_H-M   'P 1'
#
loop_
_entity.id
_entity.type
_entity.pdbx_description
1 polymer ?
#
loop_
_entity_poly.entity_id
_entity_poly.type
_entity_poly.pdbx_seq_one_letter_code
_entity_poly.pdbx_strand_id
1 'polypeptide(L)'
;PDFGNVTVNPDLSLALVLTGETQTGALSFDYAVTHADGTVTTHTASLTAVEGSQGGGWGAGDFYMLESAEDGSLVIEHGDVHETVYVTGSEAGLSRADIAALEGMKVEQVTDRWLASQTTYGFDADMAVDQDVGSAVWRALTGPEPSSHWLLLERGYSYDDFKGLLDPGVVGESELHPIYIGAYGEGSAPEVTQELRSFAQTKENIVVEGLTFSDGVALTNSGNILLNDVTITGGTLIISNAEGFTLRNSSVYDVWRDESLNEEDGTWAPNLNRVSGFYLTKSDGVLVENNFFDHNGWEDGYDYARSAEDGQPPSMYSHNIYMTVTNSDVTLRDNIIMRAASYGAQFRMGGVVEDNVFLDNNGAINPAKGGSDAAGNYSLVLGNVVTSAGNKTVDHSEGALSQGINAQGWDESLVDNIIAHLADPNNAAEQAEKEKGQFALAINGSLYYNDTVIYNWTGANNADKAGEVEANVDGLDRAVLDETTIQSFAADLLGKSSATIADLADYLRAQADGALDDVVDADLIIAFFRTGFGMDTDLRADEAVLRFVPDDRGDGMRWDNRLNWSTDDLPGTQDGDSVDLGGNWVSYGSSTTAIEDLDLGDGGRLSVTQGRLDVEGTLAVGSSWGGQVTVDGAGQFWTEGYGDSDLLSISVMGGRFANTGVFLGNADLTVGENGQAILATDGAGFLLQAGRTLTVVGDDAQVGFDGDGGLSLLRLDDDATLKFVAEDGALGTIGEFRSGRFETSDVVSGVDLGDATLAIDLSGMAGTASQTVLLEADELIGRFSDLDITGLGANRNATVTIDYATDRVTLALSASGTGTGQVTLDILGAESDGSGTAHYQQIVEALQADYGTALGDPIAAHLADASASILDW
;
A
#
# COMPACT_ATOMS: atom_id res chain seq x y z
N PRO A 1 -17.79 23.05 -7.60
CA PRO A 1 -18.05 23.74 -6.31
C PRO A 1 -16.77 24.44 -5.84
N ASP A 2 -16.81 25.28 -4.81
CA ASP A 2 -15.58 25.94 -4.28
C ASP A 2 -14.62 24.96 -3.57
N PHE A 3 -15.15 23.85 -3.05
CA PHE A 3 -14.41 22.72 -2.47
C PHE A 3 -15.21 21.42 -2.64
N GLY A 4 -14.53 20.27 -2.57
CA GLY A 4 -15.08 18.97 -2.90
C GLY A 4 -15.36 18.78 -4.40
N ASN A 5 -15.92 17.62 -4.76
CA ASN A 5 -16.21 17.27 -6.15
C ASN A 5 -17.69 16.91 -6.35
N VAL A 6 -18.25 17.32 -7.50
CA VAL A 6 -19.62 16.95 -7.89
C VAL A 6 -19.59 16.28 -9.25
N THR A 7 -20.11 15.05 -9.30
CA THR A 7 -20.20 14.24 -10.51
C THR A 7 -21.63 13.79 -10.77
N VAL A 8 -21.89 13.30 -11.99
CA VAL A 8 -23.17 12.74 -12.40
C VAL A 8 -23.03 11.23 -12.48
N ASN A 9 -23.85 10.52 -11.72
CA ASN A 9 -23.90 9.06 -11.74
C ASN A 9 -24.67 8.54 -12.97
N PRO A 10 -24.50 7.26 -13.36
CA PRO A 10 -25.22 6.67 -14.49
C PRO A 10 -26.75 6.76 -14.38
N ASP A 11 -27.29 6.75 -13.15
CA ASP A 11 -28.72 6.88 -12.88
C ASP A 11 -29.21 8.35 -12.90
N LEU A 12 -28.35 9.29 -13.29
CA LEU A 12 -28.56 10.74 -13.33
C LEU A 12 -28.70 11.40 -11.94
N SER A 13 -28.37 10.69 -10.86
CA SER A 13 -28.15 11.31 -9.55
C SER A 13 -26.86 12.13 -9.55
N LEU A 14 -26.75 13.06 -8.60
CA LEU A 14 -25.55 13.86 -8.39
C LEU A 14 -24.85 13.35 -7.13
N ALA A 15 -23.59 12.97 -7.26
CA ALA A 15 -22.73 12.68 -6.12
C ALA A 15 -21.98 13.95 -5.72
N LEU A 16 -21.99 14.30 -4.43
CA LEU A 16 -21.12 15.34 -3.87
C LEU A 16 -20.19 14.67 -2.87
N VAL A 17 -18.91 14.56 -3.24
CA VAL A 17 -17.88 13.97 -2.39
C VAL A 17 -17.12 15.10 -1.69
N LEU A 18 -17.12 15.05 -0.35
CA LEU A 18 -16.41 15.99 0.53
C LEU A 18 -15.31 15.29 1.34
N THR A 19 -15.08 13.99 1.12
CA THR A 19 -14.00 13.26 1.78
C THR A 19 -12.65 13.92 1.44
N GLY A 20 -11.79 14.09 2.44
CA GLY A 20 -10.53 14.86 2.33
C GLY A 20 -10.67 16.38 2.54
N GLU A 21 -11.89 16.94 2.54
CA GLU A 21 -12.12 18.37 2.76
C GLU A 21 -12.36 18.71 4.23
N THR A 22 -11.70 19.76 4.72
CA THR A 22 -11.91 20.31 6.08
C THR A 22 -12.76 21.58 6.09
N GLN A 23 -13.09 22.11 4.91
CA GLN A 23 -13.84 23.35 4.76
C GLN A 23 -15.32 23.15 5.10
N THR A 24 -15.90 24.12 5.81
CA THR A 24 -17.33 24.14 6.16
C THR A 24 -17.96 25.48 5.76
N GLY A 25 -19.28 25.51 5.64
CA GLY A 25 -20.03 26.72 5.31
C GLY A 25 -20.86 26.60 4.04
N ALA A 26 -21.21 27.75 3.46
CA ALA A 26 -22.04 27.78 2.27
C ALA A 26 -21.30 27.18 1.07
N LEU A 27 -21.97 26.28 0.36
CA LEU A 27 -21.46 25.62 -0.83
C LEU A 27 -22.52 25.72 -1.93
N SER A 28 -22.10 26.01 -3.16
CA SER A 28 -23.00 25.99 -4.30
C SER A 28 -22.30 25.47 -5.54
N PHE A 29 -23.08 24.86 -6.42
CA PHE A 29 -22.65 24.46 -7.73
C PHE A 29 -23.81 24.57 -8.71
N ASP A 30 -23.47 24.81 -9.97
CA ASP A 30 -24.43 24.87 -11.06
C ASP A 30 -24.44 23.53 -11.79
N TYR A 31 -25.61 23.10 -12.26
CA TYR A 31 -25.77 21.93 -13.09
C TYR A 31 -26.75 22.20 -14.23
N ALA A 32 -26.54 21.53 -15.36
CA ALA A 32 -27.39 21.62 -16.53
C ALA A 32 -28.16 20.31 -16.71
N VAL A 33 -29.45 20.41 -17.00
CA VAL A 33 -30.31 19.28 -17.35
C VAL A 33 -30.69 19.40 -18.81
N THR A 34 -30.31 18.40 -19.60
CA THR A 34 -30.75 18.25 -20.99
C THR A 34 -32.03 17.41 -21.00
N HIS A 35 -33.14 18.02 -21.42
CA HIS A 35 -34.43 17.37 -21.53
C HIS A 35 -34.50 16.50 -22.79
N ALA A 36 -35.45 15.57 -22.85
CA ALA A 36 -35.62 14.67 -23.98
C ALA A 36 -35.89 15.38 -25.33
N ASP A 37 -36.32 16.64 -25.32
CA ASP A 37 -36.49 17.47 -26.52
C ASP A 37 -35.21 18.22 -26.94
N GLY A 38 -34.09 17.96 -26.25
CA GLY A 38 -32.79 18.59 -26.46
C GLY A 38 -32.68 19.99 -25.84
N THR A 39 -33.71 20.49 -25.14
CA THR A 39 -33.58 21.76 -24.43
C THR A 39 -32.72 21.60 -23.19
N VAL A 40 -31.88 22.60 -22.90
CA VAL A 40 -31.00 22.62 -21.72
C VAL A 40 -31.51 23.66 -20.74
N THR A 41 -31.71 23.25 -19.48
CA THR A 41 -32.02 24.15 -18.37
C THR A 41 -30.91 24.11 -17.34
N THR A 42 -30.41 25.27 -16.93
CA THR A 42 -29.40 25.39 -15.87
C THR A 42 -30.07 25.68 -14.53
N HIS A 43 -29.56 25.05 -13.48
CA HIS A 43 -29.99 25.19 -12.11
C HIS A 43 -28.79 25.43 -11.20
N THR A 44 -29.04 26.01 -10.03
CA THR A 44 -28.03 26.18 -8.99
C THR A 44 -28.48 25.39 -7.76
N ALA A 45 -27.64 24.48 -7.28
CA ALA A 45 -27.79 23.86 -5.98
C ALA A 45 -27.10 24.75 -4.92
N SER A 46 -27.74 24.94 -3.77
CA SER A 46 -27.16 25.65 -2.64
C SER A 46 -27.28 24.79 -1.40
N LEU A 47 -26.14 24.49 -0.80
CA LEU A 47 -25.95 23.59 0.33
C LEU A 47 -25.17 24.31 1.44
N THR A 48 -25.12 23.71 2.61
CA THR A 48 -24.22 24.11 3.69
C THR A 48 -23.45 22.87 4.12
N ALA A 49 -22.15 22.85 3.85
CA ALA A 49 -21.26 21.83 4.40
C ALA A 49 -21.10 22.08 5.91
N VAL A 50 -21.25 21.02 6.70
CA VAL A 50 -21.10 21.04 8.15
C VAL A 50 -19.96 20.12 8.55
N GLU A 51 -19.42 20.33 9.75
CA GLU A 51 -18.43 19.44 10.33
C GLU A 51 -19.01 18.01 10.47
N GLY A 52 -18.19 17.01 10.18
CA GLY A 52 -18.55 15.60 10.35
C GLY A 52 -18.85 15.26 11.81
N SER A 53 -19.59 14.17 12.05
CA SER A 53 -19.89 13.73 13.41
C SER A 53 -18.66 13.17 14.11
N GLN A 54 -17.68 12.65 13.36
CA GLN A 54 -16.35 12.29 13.87
C GLN A 54 -15.24 13.07 13.18
N GLY A 55 -14.22 13.43 13.96
CA GLY A 55 -13.13 14.30 13.51
C GLY A 55 -12.21 13.70 12.45
N GLY A 56 -12.07 12.36 12.42
CA GLY A 56 -11.24 11.67 11.42
C GLY A 56 -11.90 11.49 10.05
N GLY A 57 -13.23 11.62 9.94
CA GLY A 57 -13.95 11.36 8.69
C GLY A 57 -13.70 9.95 8.14
N TRP A 58 -13.82 9.77 6.83
CA TRP A 58 -13.39 8.53 6.16
C TRP A 58 -11.87 8.52 5.98
N GLY A 59 -11.25 7.34 6.13
CA GLY A 59 -9.84 7.14 5.80
C GLY A 59 -9.63 7.13 4.28
N ALA A 60 -8.51 7.69 3.81
CA ALA A 60 -8.19 7.79 2.39
C ALA A 60 -7.60 6.50 1.82
N GLY A 61 -7.07 5.65 2.70
CA GLY A 61 -6.39 4.42 2.31
C GLY A 61 -4.92 4.63 1.94
N ASP A 62 -4.28 5.66 2.48
CA ASP A 62 -2.87 5.96 2.18
C ASP A 62 -1.97 5.10 3.08
N PHE A 63 -1.55 3.93 2.59
CA PHE A 63 -0.67 2.99 3.29
C PHE A 63 0.73 2.95 2.66
N TYR A 64 1.58 2.07 3.19
CA TYR A 64 2.85 1.72 2.55
C TYR A 64 2.76 0.30 1.98
N MET A 65 2.69 0.20 0.65
CA MET A 65 2.62 -1.08 -0.03
C MET A 65 3.37 -1.03 -1.37
N LEU A 66 4.18 -2.05 -1.62
CA LEU A 66 4.94 -2.23 -2.86
C LEU A 66 4.11 -2.98 -3.91
N GLU A 67 4.62 -3.04 -5.14
CA GLU A 67 4.11 -3.94 -6.19
C GLU A 67 4.09 -5.39 -5.69
N SER A 68 3.03 -6.12 -6.02
CA SER A 68 2.93 -7.57 -5.85
C SER A 68 3.03 -8.25 -7.21
N ALA A 69 3.78 -9.34 -7.29
CA ALA A 69 3.81 -10.20 -8.46
C ALA A 69 2.50 -11.01 -8.58
N GLU A 70 2.31 -11.70 -9.72
CA GLU A 70 1.13 -12.53 -10.01
C GLU A 70 0.89 -13.63 -8.96
N ASP A 71 1.95 -14.12 -8.31
CA ASP A 71 1.87 -15.12 -7.24
C ASP A 71 1.63 -14.52 -5.84
N GLY A 72 1.44 -13.20 -5.75
CA GLY A 72 1.24 -12.47 -4.50
C GLY A 72 2.52 -12.20 -3.70
N SER A 73 3.70 -12.56 -4.19
CA SER A 73 4.97 -12.14 -3.59
C SER A 73 5.22 -10.64 -3.82
N LEU A 74 6.02 -10.02 -2.95
CA LEU A 74 6.40 -8.61 -3.14
C LEU A 74 7.50 -8.49 -4.18
N VAL A 75 7.40 -7.46 -5.04
CA VAL A 75 8.50 -7.05 -5.90
C VAL A 75 9.34 -6.03 -5.12
N ILE A 76 10.55 -6.45 -4.73
CA ILE A 76 11.48 -5.65 -3.94
C ILE A 76 12.66 -5.28 -4.81
N GLU A 77 12.79 -3.99 -5.09
CA GLU A 77 13.87 -3.42 -5.89
C GLU A 77 14.90 -2.78 -4.95
N HIS A 78 16.17 -2.81 -5.35
CA HIS A 78 17.21 -2.06 -4.65
C HIS A 78 17.51 -0.76 -5.41
N GLY A 79 18.01 0.24 -4.69
CA GLY A 79 18.51 1.51 -5.22
C GLY A 79 19.98 1.43 -5.67
N ASP A 80 20.66 2.57 -5.74
CA ASP A 80 22.04 2.67 -6.22
C ASP A 80 23.07 2.35 -5.12
N VAL A 81 22.70 2.54 -3.85
CA VAL A 81 23.54 2.25 -2.68
C VAL A 81 23.15 0.90 -2.09
N HIS A 82 23.61 -0.16 -2.76
CA HIS A 82 23.20 -1.53 -2.45
C HIS A 82 24.39 -2.49 -2.23
N GLU A 83 24.18 -3.41 -1.29
CA GLU A 83 25.01 -4.59 -1.01
C GLU A 83 24.08 -5.63 -0.38
N THR A 84 24.33 -6.92 -0.63
CA THR A 84 23.59 -8.02 0.01
C THR A 84 24.49 -8.75 1.01
N VAL A 85 24.02 -8.94 2.24
CA VAL A 85 24.71 -9.62 3.34
C VAL A 85 24.07 -10.99 3.61
N TYR A 86 24.82 -12.06 3.40
CA TYR A 86 24.42 -13.45 3.65
C TYR A 86 24.96 -13.93 5.00
N VAL A 87 24.05 -14.33 5.88
CA VAL A 87 24.37 -14.87 7.21
C VAL A 87 23.85 -16.30 7.32
N THR A 88 24.68 -17.19 7.85
CA THR A 88 24.32 -18.60 8.06
C THR A 88 24.51 -19.01 9.52
N GLY A 89 23.58 -19.82 10.04
CA GLY A 89 23.73 -20.53 11.32
C GLY A 89 24.49 -21.85 11.22
N SER A 90 24.92 -22.24 10.02
CA SER A 90 25.67 -23.46 9.74
C SER A 90 27.10 -23.41 10.27
N GLU A 91 27.70 -24.58 10.51
CA GLU A 91 29.15 -24.70 10.80
C GLU A 91 30.03 -24.22 9.64
N ALA A 92 29.47 -24.00 8.45
CA ALA A 92 30.16 -23.46 7.28
C ALA A 92 30.31 -21.93 7.30
N GLY A 93 29.56 -21.22 8.16
CA GLY A 93 29.63 -19.76 8.28
C GLY A 93 31.02 -19.29 8.68
N LEU A 94 31.56 -18.33 7.92
CA LEU A 94 32.89 -17.80 8.17
C LEU A 94 32.92 -16.97 9.47
N SER A 95 33.59 -17.50 10.48
CA SER A 95 33.87 -16.75 11.71
C SER A 95 35.06 -15.81 11.53
N ARG A 96 35.26 -14.90 12.48
CA ARG A 96 36.49 -14.07 12.54
C ARG A 96 37.77 -14.90 12.54
N ALA A 97 37.73 -16.12 13.09
CA ALA A 97 38.89 -17.00 13.12
C ALA A 97 39.18 -17.59 11.74
N ASP A 98 38.13 -17.95 10.99
CA ASP A 98 38.24 -18.47 9.63
C ASP A 98 38.73 -17.37 8.68
N ILE A 99 38.16 -16.17 8.79
CA ILE A 99 38.59 -14.99 8.03
C ILE A 99 40.05 -14.64 8.33
N ALA A 100 40.46 -14.63 9.60
CA ALA A 100 41.84 -14.37 9.97
C ALA A 100 42.80 -15.43 9.38
N ALA A 101 42.38 -16.69 9.33
CA ALA A 101 43.14 -17.76 8.72
C ALA A 101 43.26 -17.61 7.19
N LEU A 102 42.17 -17.23 6.50
CA LEU A 102 42.15 -16.95 5.05
C LEU A 102 43.09 -15.79 4.70
N GLU A 103 43.05 -14.72 5.49
CA GLU A 103 43.88 -13.51 5.31
C GLU A 103 45.32 -13.65 5.83
N GLY A 104 45.64 -14.74 6.53
CA GLY A 104 46.96 -14.93 7.14
C GLY A 104 47.30 -13.91 8.24
N MET A 105 46.29 -13.41 8.95
CA MET A 105 46.43 -12.46 10.06
C MET A 105 46.00 -13.06 11.41
N LYS A 106 46.12 -12.29 12.49
CA LYS A 106 45.62 -12.72 13.80
C LYS A 106 44.16 -12.35 13.96
N VAL A 107 43.41 -13.17 14.70
CA VAL A 107 41.98 -12.95 14.97
C VAL A 107 41.71 -11.56 15.56
N GLU A 108 42.58 -11.05 16.43
CA GLU A 108 42.40 -9.73 17.05
C GLU A 108 42.55 -8.56 16.05
N GLN A 109 42.98 -8.83 14.81
CA GLN A 109 43.06 -7.84 13.74
C GLN A 109 41.76 -7.78 12.92
N VAL A 110 40.92 -8.82 12.97
CA VAL A 110 39.59 -8.87 12.35
C VAL A 110 38.58 -8.16 13.26
N THR A 111 38.72 -6.84 13.36
CA THR A 111 37.83 -5.97 14.14
C THR A 111 36.60 -5.55 13.31
N ASP A 112 35.52 -5.07 13.93
CA ASP A 112 34.32 -4.58 13.22
C ASP A 112 34.68 -3.50 12.20
N ARG A 113 35.59 -2.59 12.58
CA ARG A 113 36.13 -1.56 11.68
C ARG A 113 36.86 -2.14 10.46
N TRP A 114 37.50 -3.29 10.62
CA TRP A 114 38.19 -3.94 9.51
C TRP A 114 37.20 -4.69 8.61
N LEU A 115 36.20 -5.36 9.21
CA LEU A 115 35.11 -6.02 8.48
C LEU A 115 34.30 -5.02 7.65
N ALA A 116 33.97 -3.87 8.23
CA ALA A 116 33.31 -2.73 7.58
C ALA A 116 34.07 -2.17 6.36
N SER A 117 35.34 -2.50 6.18
CA SER A 117 36.13 -2.08 5.02
C SER A 117 36.40 -3.21 4.02
N GLN A 118 35.78 -4.37 4.20
CA GLN A 118 35.86 -5.50 3.26
C GLN A 118 34.54 -5.63 2.49
N THR A 119 34.63 -6.16 1.27
CA THR A 119 33.47 -6.47 0.40
C THR A 119 33.45 -7.93 -0.04
N THR A 120 34.17 -8.81 0.69
CA THR A 120 34.36 -10.21 0.31
C THR A 120 33.62 -11.19 1.23
N TYR A 121 33.59 -10.92 2.53
CA TYR A 121 33.05 -11.83 3.53
C TYR A 121 31.59 -11.48 3.82
N GLY A 122 30.67 -12.38 3.50
CA GLY A 122 29.23 -12.18 3.65
C GLY A 122 28.53 -11.55 2.45
N PHE A 123 29.24 -11.21 1.37
CA PHE A 123 28.64 -10.55 0.18
C PHE A 123 28.27 -11.53 -0.94
N ASP A 124 28.44 -12.83 -0.70
CA ASP A 124 28.08 -13.92 -1.59
C ASP A 124 27.64 -15.11 -0.73
N ALA A 125 26.63 -15.87 -1.17
CA ALA A 125 26.11 -17.01 -0.43
C ALA A 125 27.18 -18.10 -0.17
N ASP A 126 28.13 -18.31 -1.09
CA ASP A 126 29.24 -19.26 -0.92
C ASP A 126 30.29 -18.75 0.11
N MET A 127 30.25 -17.46 0.44
CA MET A 127 31.08 -16.79 1.44
C MET A 127 30.26 -16.27 2.61
N ALA A 128 29.09 -16.89 2.87
CA ALA A 128 28.23 -16.54 3.99
C ALA A 128 29.00 -16.57 5.31
N VAL A 129 28.68 -15.59 6.16
CA VAL A 129 29.38 -15.39 7.43
C VAL A 129 28.55 -15.88 8.60
N ASP A 130 29.21 -16.16 9.72
CA ASP A 130 28.50 -16.43 10.96
C ASP A 130 27.75 -15.18 11.46
N GLN A 131 26.88 -15.37 12.44
CA GLN A 131 26.06 -14.30 13.00
C GLN A 131 26.85 -13.10 13.57
N ASP A 132 27.99 -13.35 14.22
CA ASP A 132 28.80 -12.27 14.84
C ASP A 132 29.42 -11.38 13.77
N VAL A 133 29.95 -12.00 12.70
CA VAL A 133 30.51 -11.27 11.58
C VAL A 133 29.41 -10.59 10.76
N GLY A 134 28.30 -11.29 10.48
CA GLY A 134 27.16 -10.74 9.74
C GLY A 134 26.56 -9.50 10.42
N SER A 135 26.35 -9.55 11.73
CA SER A 135 25.89 -8.41 12.52
C SER A 135 26.86 -7.23 12.48
N ALA A 136 28.18 -7.48 12.51
CA ALA A 136 29.18 -6.43 12.43
C ALA A 136 29.23 -5.75 11.05
N VAL A 137 29.07 -6.52 9.97
CA VAL A 137 29.00 -6.01 8.59
C VAL A 137 27.72 -5.22 8.39
N TRP A 138 26.57 -5.78 8.75
CA TRP A 138 25.26 -5.16 8.58
C TRP A 138 25.19 -3.77 9.22
N ARG A 139 25.57 -3.67 10.51
CA ARG A 139 25.57 -2.39 11.24
C ARG A 139 26.57 -1.36 10.73
N ALA A 140 27.55 -1.78 9.92
CA ALA A 140 28.48 -0.87 9.27
C ALA A 140 27.94 -0.32 7.94
N LEU A 141 27.05 -1.06 7.30
CA LEU A 141 26.38 -0.67 6.06
C LEU A 141 25.16 0.21 6.34
N THR A 142 24.32 -0.19 7.31
CA THR A 142 23.07 0.52 7.60
C THR A 142 23.24 1.65 8.60
N GLY A 143 22.60 2.79 8.34
CA GLY A 143 22.60 3.95 9.23
C GLY A 143 21.64 5.03 8.75
N PRO A 144 21.83 6.29 9.19
CA PRO A 144 20.97 7.42 8.80
C PRO A 144 21.24 7.97 7.40
N GLU A 145 22.33 7.55 6.76
CA GLU A 145 22.53 7.83 5.34
C GLU A 145 21.69 6.80 4.56
N PRO A 146 20.82 7.24 3.62
CA PRO A 146 19.95 6.34 2.87
C PRO A 146 20.72 5.26 2.12
N SER A 147 20.22 4.01 2.16
CA SER A 147 20.78 2.85 1.45
C SER A 147 19.70 1.79 1.23
N SER A 148 19.89 0.90 0.26
CA SER A 148 18.95 -0.18 -0.06
C SER A 148 19.60 -1.57 0.15
N HIS A 149 20.46 -1.69 1.15
CA HIS A 149 21.15 -2.93 1.49
C HIS A 149 20.17 -4.04 1.91
N TRP A 150 20.52 -5.28 1.57
CA TRP A 150 19.73 -6.47 1.89
C TRP A 150 20.45 -7.35 2.91
N LEU A 151 19.73 -7.83 3.93
CA LEU A 151 20.22 -8.81 4.89
C LEU A 151 19.45 -10.12 4.71
N LEU A 152 20.14 -11.20 4.36
CA LEU A 152 19.55 -12.51 4.12
C LEU A 152 20.03 -13.52 5.18
N LEU A 153 19.09 -14.06 5.95
CA LEU A 153 19.33 -15.11 6.94
C LEU A 153 19.04 -16.49 6.33
N GLU A 154 19.94 -17.45 6.52
CA GLU A 154 19.73 -18.79 5.95
C GLU A 154 18.56 -19.51 6.63
N ARG A 155 17.64 -20.05 5.83
CA ARG A 155 16.52 -20.90 6.23
C ARG A 155 17.01 -22.14 6.99
N GLY A 156 16.18 -22.63 7.90
CA GLY A 156 16.45 -23.82 8.72
C GLY A 156 17.34 -23.58 9.95
N TYR A 157 17.67 -22.32 10.26
CA TYR A 157 18.52 -21.95 11.41
C TYR A 157 17.83 -20.92 12.33
N SER A 158 18.25 -20.94 13.59
CA SER A 158 17.86 -19.94 14.60
C SER A 158 19.03 -18.99 14.88
N TYR A 159 18.72 -17.72 15.07
CA TYR A 159 19.64 -16.62 15.30
C TYR A 159 19.31 -15.95 16.64
N ASP A 160 20.21 -16.11 17.61
CA ASP A 160 20.04 -15.60 18.96
C ASP A 160 20.99 -14.43 19.19
N ASP A 161 20.49 -13.33 19.74
CA ASP A 161 21.30 -12.13 20.02
C ASP A 161 21.85 -11.40 18.76
N PHE A 162 21.20 -11.53 17.59
CA PHE A 162 21.58 -10.80 16.37
C PHE A 162 21.53 -9.27 16.61
N LYS A 163 22.67 -8.60 16.62
CA LYS A 163 22.71 -7.15 16.91
C LYS A 163 22.38 -6.35 15.66
N GLY A 164 21.53 -5.34 15.84
CA GLY A 164 21.21 -4.35 14.83
C GLY A 164 20.42 -4.89 13.65
N LEU A 165 19.58 -5.91 13.86
CA LEU A 165 18.61 -6.34 12.84
C LEU A 165 17.84 -5.12 12.31
N LEU A 166 17.35 -4.27 13.22
CA LEU A 166 16.82 -2.96 12.89
C LEU A 166 17.28 -1.89 13.91
N ASP A 167 18.44 -1.30 13.68
CA ASP A 167 18.97 -0.23 14.53
C ASP A 167 18.17 1.10 14.37
N PRO A 168 18.12 1.96 15.40
CA PRO A 168 17.52 3.29 15.31
C PRO A 168 18.11 4.14 14.18
N GLY A 169 17.26 4.84 13.43
CA GLY A 169 17.71 5.78 12.41
C GLY A 169 18.10 5.14 11.08
N VAL A 170 17.82 3.86 10.85
CA VAL A 170 18.03 3.22 9.54
C VAL A 170 17.00 3.73 8.53
N VAL A 171 17.46 4.10 7.33
CA VAL A 171 16.62 4.70 6.28
C VAL A 171 16.92 4.02 4.93
N GLY A 172 15.88 3.51 4.27
CA GLY A 172 15.91 3.06 2.87
C GLY A 172 16.15 4.23 1.90
N GLU A 173 16.67 3.98 0.69
CA GLU A 173 16.93 5.03 -0.31
C GLU A 173 15.66 5.80 -0.70
N SER A 174 14.56 5.08 -0.87
CA SER A 174 13.23 5.65 -1.13
C SER A 174 12.16 4.64 -0.77
N GLU A 175 10.91 5.04 -0.94
CA GLU A 175 9.72 4.21 -0.78
C GLU A 175 9.74 2.96 -1.68
N LEU A 176 10.33 3.07 -2.88
CA LEU A 176 10.51 1.97 -3.84
C LEU A 176 11.80 1.16 -3.62
N HIS A 177 12.80 1.75 -2.97
CA HIS A 177 14.14 1.15 -2.75
C HIS A 177 14.43 0.95 -1.26
N PRO A 178 13.68 0.06 -0.57
CA PRO A 178 13.78 -0.10 0.87
C PRO A 178 15.06 -0.82 1.31
N ILE A 179 15.36 -0.72 2.59
CA ILE A 179 16.17 -1.73 3.28
C ILE A 179 15.36 -3.03 3.33
N TYR A 180 15.97 -4.14 2.93
CA TYR A 180 15.33 -5.46 2.96
C TYR A 180 15.98 -6.39 3.98
N ILE A 181 15.16 -7.07 4.77
CA ILE A 181 15.58 -8.11 5.70
C ILE A 181 14.76 -9.37 5.41
N GLY A 182 15.40 -10.40 4.89
CA GLY A 182 14.73 -11.59 4.40
C GLY A 182 15.50 -12.88 4.65
N ALA A 183 15.14 -13.89 3.88
CA ALA A 183 15.67 -15.25 4.01
C ALA A 183 16.23 -15.79 2.69
N TYR A 184 17.20 -16.69 2.77
CA TYR A 184 17.71 -17.45 1.61
C TYR A 184 17.92 -18.93 1.95
N GLY A 185 18.18 -19.76 0.95
CA GLY A 185 18.42 -21.19 1.14
C GLY A 185 17.14 -22.02 1.23
N GLU A 186 17.24 -23.23 1.81
CA GLU A 186 16.14 -24.19 1.92
C GLU A 186 15.81 -24.48 3.40
N GLY A 187 14.57 -24.86 3.69
CA GLY A 187 14.11 -25.21 5.04
C GLY A 187 13.05 -24.26 5.58
N SER A 188 12.74 -24.38 6.87
CA SER A 188 11.81 -23.49 7.56
C SER A 188 12.32 -22.04 7.57
N ALA A 189 11.43 -21.07 7.78
CA ALA A 189 11.80 -19.69 7.97
C ALA A 189 12.92 -19.54 9.04
N PRO A 190 13.88 -18.61 8.87
CA PRO A 190 14.87 -18.30 9.89
C PRO A 190 14.19 -17.81 11.17
N GLU A 191 14.61 -18.32 12.32
CA GLU A 191 14.03 -17.95 13.61
C GLU A 191 14.91 -16.91 14.33
N VAL A 192 14.38 -15.72 14.59
CA VAL A 192 14.96 -14.73 15.50
C VAL A 192 14.38 -14.95 16.90
N THR A 193 15.19 -15.47 17.81
CA THR A 193 14.72 -15.96 19.12
C THR A 193 14.59 -14.87 20.18
N GLN A 194 15.10 -13.67 19.90
CA GLN A 194 15.00 -12.50 20.78
C GLN A 194 13.97 -11.51 20.23
N GLU A 195 13.35 -10.74 21.11
CA GLU A 195 12.45 -9.67 20.69
C GLU A 195 13.17 -8.66 19.77
N LEU A 196 12.62 -8.43 18.58
CA LEU A 196 13.06 -7.33 17.72
C LEU A 196 12.57 -6.01 18.32
N ARG A 197 13.45 -5.27 18.97
CA ARG A 197 13.09 -4.02 19.64
C ARG A 197 13.88 -2.84 19.08
N SER A 198 13.17 -1.87 18.51
CA SER A 198 13.77 -0.65 17.97
C SER A 198 13.00 0.60 18.40
N PHE A 199 13.64 1.41 19.24
CA PHE A 199 13.10 2.61 19.85
C PHE A 199 14.03 3.79 19.66
N ALA A 200 13.42 4.99 19.54
CA ALA A 200 14.08 6.27 19.27
C ALA A 200 14.55 6.42 17.82
N GLN A 201 14.63 7.69 17.37
CA GLN A 201 14.83 8.10 15.96
C GLN A 201 13.80 7.48 15.01
N THR A 202 13.48 8.17 13.91
CA THR A 202 12.59 7.58 12.90
C THR A 202 13.42 6.60 12.07
N LYS A 203 12.80 5.49 11.68
CA LYS A 203 13.35 4.52 10.73
C LYS A 203 12.34 4.36 9.61
N GLU A 204 12.81 4.37 8.37
CA GLU A 204 11.97 4.64 7.20
C GLU A 204 12.33 3.72 6.04
N ASN A 205 11.33 3.33 5.24
CA ASN A 205 11.46 2.53 4.02
C ASN A 205 12.14 1.18 4.28
N ILE A 206 11.46 0.30 5.03
CA ILE A 206 11.98 -1.01 5.44
C ILE A 206 10.96 -2.11 5.15
N VAL A 207 11.44 -3.19 4.54
CA VAL A 207 10.69 -4.43 4.33
C VAL A 207 11.34 -5.57 5.12
N VAL A 208 10.53 -6.30 5.88
CA VAL A 208 10.93 -7.54 6.55
C VAL A 208 10.05 -8.67 6.06
N GLU A 209 10.67 -9.75 5.58
CA GLU A 209 9.95 -10.83 4.92
C GLU A 209 10.43 -12.24 5.30
N GLY A 210 9.50 -13.18 5.47
CA GLY A 210 9.82 -14.61 5.51
C GLY A 210 10.59 -15.05 6.77
N LEU A 211 10.35 -14.39 7.91
CA LEU A 211 11.04 -14.64 9.18
C LEU A 211 10.08 -15.07 10.30
N THR A 212 10.59 -15.84 11.26
CA THR A 212 9.90 -16.14 12.52
C THR A 212 10.51 -15.35 13.68
N PHE A 213 9.67 -14.68 14.47
CA PHE A 213 10.03 -13.98 15.71
C PHE A 213 9.38 -14.67 16.91
N SER A 214 10.18 -15.35 17.74
CA SER A 214 9.68 -16.19 18.85
C SER A 214 9.60 -15.48 20.20
N ASP A 215 9.92 -14.18 20.24
CA ASP A 215 9.85 -13.33 21.44
C ASP A 215 9.23 -11.95 21.11
N GLY A 216 8.47 -11.87 20.01
CA GLY A 216 7.75 -10.66 19.60
C GLY A 216 8.56 -9.62 18.83
N VAL A 217 7.87 -8.53 18.48
CA VAL A 217 8.42 -7.41 17.71
C VAL A 217 7.89 -6.11 18.31
N ALA A 218 8.75 -5.13 18.59
CA ALA A 218 8.38 -3.85 19.16
C ALA A 218 9.08 -2.69 18.44
N LEU A 219 8.33 -1.99 17.58
CA LEU A 219 8.81 -0.87 16.78
C LEU A 219 8.12 0.44 17.19
N THR A 220 8.88 1.52 17.31
CA THR A 220 8.33 2.86 17.57
C THR A 220 9.03 3.93 16.75
N ASN A 221 8.29 4.94 16.26
CA ASN A 221 8.78 5.99 15.34
C ASN A 221 9.20 5.35 14.01
N SER A 222 8.22 4.96 13.22
CA SER A 222 8.39 4.22 11.97
C SER A 222 7.75 5.00 10.83
N GLY A 223 8.43 5.14 9.70
CA GLY A 223 7.83 5.51 8.43
C GLY A 223 7.92 4.30 7.49
N ASN A 224 6.92 4.02 6.67
CA ASN A 224 6.99 3.05 5.57
C ASN A 224 7.63 1.71 5.97
N ILE A 225 6.96 0.99 6.87
CA ILE A 225 7.39 -0.34 7.34
C ILE A 225 6.42 -1.40 6.82
N LEU A 226 6.95 -2.39 6.12
CA LEU A 226 6.18 -3.53 5.60
C LEU A 226 6.70 -4.83 6.24
N LEU A 227 5.83 -5.52 6.98
CA LEU A 227 6.06 -6.89 7.44
C LEU A 227 5.23 -7.85 6.59
N ASN A 228 5.89 -8.69 5.80
CA ASN A 228 5.26 -9.66 4.90
C ASN A 228 5.67 -11.09 5.25
N ASP A 229 4.75 -12.05 5.21
CA ASP A 229 5.10 -13.47 5.44
C ASP A 229 5.94 -13.69 6.72
N VAL A 230 5.60 -12.98 7.80
CA VAL A 230 6.27 -13.15 9.10
C VAL A 230 5.43 -13.95 10.06
N THR A 231 6.08 -14.73 10.91
CA THR A 231 5.44 -15.39 12.05
C THR A 231 5.89 -14.72 13.34
N ILE A 232 4.94 -14.33 14.19
CA ILE A 232 5.21 -13.72 15.50
C ILE A 232 4.52 -14.55 16.57
N THR A 233 5.31 -15.08 17.50
CA THR A 233 4.84 -15.91 18.61
C THR A 233 5.63 -15.64 19.88
N GLY A 234 5.15 -16.12 21.03
CA GLY A 234 5.79 -15.96 22.35
C GLY A 234 5.76 -14.53 22.92
N GLY A 235 5.80 -13.51 22.06
CA GLY A 235 5.76 -12.09 22.41
C GLY A 235 4.85 -11.27 21.50
N THR A 236 4.43 -10.11 21.99
CA THR A 236 3.50 -9.21 21.29
C THR A 236 4.17 -8.51 20.10
N LEU A 237 3.43 -8.34 18.99
CA LEU A 237 3.71 -7.33 17.99
C LEU A 237 3.26 -5.96 18.52
N ILE A 238 4.17 -5.01 18.69
CA ILE A 238 3.92 -3.66 19.19
C ILE A 238 4.37 -2.67 18.14
N ILE A 239 3.42 -1.90 17.61
CA ILE A 239 3.68 -0.79 16.71
C ILE A 239 3.18 0.51 17.36
N SER A 240 4.02 1.53 17.37
CA SER A 240 3.67 2.85 17.92
C SER A 240 4.27 3.99 17.11
N ASN A 241 3.52 5.09 16.94
CA ASN A 241 4.03 6.26 16.23
C ASN A 241 4.55 5.88 14.82
N ALA A 242 3.72 5.16 14.07
CA ALA A 242 4.02 4.76 12.70
C ALA A 242 3.21 5.60 11.70
N GLU A 243 3.83 5.96 10.59
CA GLU A 243 3.21 6.56 9.41
C GLU A 243 3.48 5.59 8.25
N GLY A 244 2.45 4.98 7.67
CA GLY A 244 2.63 3.92 6.66
C GLY A 244 3.16 2.62 7.27
N PHE A 245 2.27 1.80 7.84
CA PHE A 245 2.61 0.46 8.33
C PHE A 245 1.70 -0.60 7.70
N THR A 246 2.32 -1.65 7.16
CA THR A 246 1.62 -2.79 6.58
C THR A 246 2.05 -4.08 7.26
N LEU A 247 1.06 -4.85 7.71
CA LEU A 247 1.23 -6.26 8.10
C LEU A 247 0.41 -7.12 7.14
N ARG A 248 1.09 -7.99 6.41
CA ARG A 248 0.51 -8.75 5.30
C ARG A 248 0.95 -10.20 5.33
N ASN A 249 0.07 -11.12 4.91
CA ASN A 249 0.39 -12.54 4.72
C ASN A 249 1.05 -13.18 5.95
N SER A 250 0.78 -12.65 7.15
CA SER A 250 1.56 -12.95 8.35
C SER A 250 0.73 -13.68 9.40
N SER A 251 1.41 -14.35 10.32
CA SER A 251 0.79 -15.12 11.40
C SER A 251 1.19 -14.56 12.76
N VAL A 252 0.21 -14.30 13.63
CA VAL A 252 0.45 -13.88 15.02
C VAL A 252 -0.33 -14.79 15.96
N TYR A 253 0.37 -15.70 16.63
CA TYR A 253 -0.28 -16.69 17.46
C TYR A 253 0.53 -17.06 18.70
N ASP A 254 -0.17 -17.66 19.66
CA ASP A 254 0.39 -18.14 20.91
C ASP A 254 1.15 -17.06 21.73
N VAL A 255 0.58 -15.85 21.75
CA VAL A 255 1.11 -14.74 22.54
C VAL A 255 0.45 -14.70 23.92
N TRP A 256 1.11 -15.23 24.92
CA TRP A 256 0.76 -15.13 26.34
C TRP A 256 2.03 -15.00 27.21
N ARG A 257 1.87 -15.01 28.53
CA ARG A 257 2.96 -15.01 29.50
C ARG A 257 3.10 -16.40 30.11
N ASP A 258 4.32 -16.89 30.22
CA ASP A 258 4.60 -18.16 30.91
C ASP A 258 4.51 -18.05 32.45
N GLU A 259 4.69 -16.84 32.99
CA GLU A 259 4.66 -16.58 34.43
C GLU A 259 3.81 -15.35 34.77
N SER A 260 3.06 -15.44 35.88
CA SER A 260 2.30 -14.31 36.40
C SER A 260 3.24 -13.24 36.97
N LEU A 261 3.01 -11.98 36.61
CA LEU A 261 3.70 -10.82 37.18
C LEU A 261 3.19 -10.47 38.60
N ASN A 262 2.18 -11.16 39.10
CA ASN A 262 1.61 -10.94 40.42
C ASN A 262 2.18 -11.92 41.45
N GLU A 263 3.12 -11.44 42.24
CA GLU A 263 3.81 -12.23 43.28
C GLU A 263 3.04 -12.32 44.61
N GLU A 264 1.94 -11.59 44.79
CA GLU A 264 1.35 -11.37 46.13
C GLU A 264 0.43 -12.50 46.60
N ASP A 265 -0.36 -13.10 45.71
CA ASP A 265 -1.38 -14.10 46.07
C ASP A 265 -1.36 -15.38 45.23
N GLY A 266 -0.38 -15.53 44.34
CA GLY A 266 -0.24 -16.71 43.48
C GLY A 266 -1.34 -16.82 42.44
N THR A 267 -1.92 -15.70 42.01
CA THR A 267 -2.93 -15.65 40.94
C THR A 267 -2.50 -14.78 39.77
N TRP A 268 -3.12 -15.01 38.61
CA TRP A 268 -3.02 -14.09 37.48
C TRP A 268 -3.84 -12.82 37.74
N ALA A 269 -3.15 -11.68 37.81
CA ALA A 269 -3.77 -10.36 37.92
C ALA A 269 -4.11 -9.80 36.52
N PRO A 270 -5.39 -9.68 36.13
CA PRO A 270 -5.81 -9.40 34.75
C PRO A 270 -5.14 -8.17 34.11
N ASN A 271 -5.21 -7.02 34.77
CA ASN A 271 -4.67 -5.78 34.22
C ASN A 271 -3.13 -5.77 34.16
N LEU A 272 -2.47 -6.39 35.13
CA LEU A 272 -1.01 -6.44 35.20
C LEU A 272 -0.44 -7.40 34.15
N ASN A 273 -1.09 -8.54 33.96
CA ASN A 273 -0.66 -9.61 33.04
C ASN A 273 -1.19 -9.46 31.61
N ARG A 274 -1.89 -8.36 31.31
CA ARG A 274 -2.44 -8.12 29.97
C ARG A 274 -1.37 -8.28 28.89
N VAL A 275 -1.78 -8.92 27.79
CA VAL A 275 -0.94 -9.20 26.63
C VAL A 275 -1.88 -9.38 25.44
N SER A 276 -1.48 -8.92 24.26
CA SER A 276 -2.25 -9.09 23.03
C SER A 276 -1.33 -9.61 21.94
N GLY A 277 -1.89 -10.22 20.89
CA GLY A 277 -1.09 -10.61 19.72
C GLY A 277 -0.48 -9.38 19.06
N PHE A 278 -1.32 -8.40 18.74
CA PHE A 278 -0.92 -7.11 18.15
C PHE A 278 -1.44 -5.93 18.98
N TYR A 279 -0.55 -5.00 19.32
CA TYR A 279 -0.86 -3.72 19.95
C TYR A 279 -0.43 -2.54 19.07
N LEU A 280 -1.38 -1.66 18.71
CA LEU A 280 -1.15 -0.49 17.85
C LEU A 280 -1.56 0.82 18.53
N THR A 281 -0.71 1.84 18.48
CA THR A 281 -1.02 3.17 19.01
C THR A 281 -0.37 4.32 18.23
N LYS A 282 -1.07 5.46 18.15
CA LYS A 282 -0.52 6.72 17.59
C LYS A 282 -0.02 6.55 16.15
N SER A 283 -0.70 5.74 15.35
CA SER A 283 -0.24 5.43 14.00
C SER A 283 -1.29 5.83 12.97
N ASP A 284 -0.84 6.19 11.78
CA ASP A 284 -1.63 6.67 10.65
C ASP A 284 -1.24 5.90 9.39
N GLY A 285 -2.19 5.64 8.50
CA GLY A 285 -1.96 4.86 7.28
C GLY A 285 -1.54 3.42 7.60
N VAL A 286 -2.47 2.63 8.15
CA VAL A 286 -2.20 1.24 8.57
C VAL A 286 -3.04 0.24 7.80
N LEU A 287 -2.35 -0.71 7.15
CA LEU A 287 -2.94 -1.86 6.48
C LEU A 287 -2.63 -3.15 7.24
N VAL A 288 -3.67 -3.91 7.56
CA VAL A 288 -3.56 -5.25 8.14
C VAL A 288 -4.37 -6.18 7.25
N GLU A 289 -3.70 -6.86 6.33
CA GLU A 289 -4.33 -7.67 5.29
C GLU A 289 -3.86 -9.13 5.24
N ASN A 290 -4.78 -10.05 4.94
CA ASN A 290 -4.48 -11.47 4.72
C ASN A 290 -3.63 -12.11 5.84
N ASN A 291 -3.94 -11.79 7.11
CA ASN A 291 -3.20 -12.33 8.25
C ASN A 291 -4.02 -13.36 9.02
N PHE A 292 -3.28 -14.22 9.73
CA PHE A 292 -3.82 -15.19 10.66
C PHE A 292 -3.50 -14.80 12.11
N PHE A 293 -4.52 -14.49 12.91
CA PHE A 293 -4.39 -14.21 14.34
C PHE A 293 -5.07 -15.29 15.16
N ASP A 294 -4.33 -15.93 16.06
CA ASP A 294 -4.89 -17.09 16.74
C ASP A 294 -4.37 -17.29 18.17
N HIS A 295 -5.30 -17.61 19.08
CA HIS A 295 -4.98 -18.08 20.42
C HIS A 295 -4.11 -17.12 21.26
N ASN A 296 -4.31 -15.81 21.10
CA ASN A 296 -3.53 -14.82 21.85
C ASN A 296 -4.24 -14.38 23.13
N GLY A 297 -3.43 -14.13 24.16
CA GLY A 297 -3.85 -13.51 25.42
C GLY A 297 -4.23 -14.47 26.54
N TRP A 298 -4.17 -15.79 26.30
CA TRP A 298 -4.48 -16.87 27.24
C TRP A 298 -3.81 -18.17 26.81
N GLU A 299 -3.70 -19.13 27.72
CA GLU A 299 -3.06 -20.44 27.52
C GLU A 299 -4.03 -21.56 27.89
N ASP A 300 -3.99 -22.66 27.15
CA ASP A 300 -4.74 -23.87 27.46
C ASP A 300 -4.45 -24.40 28.88
N GLY A 301 -5.46 -25.00 29.50
CA GLY A 301 -5.33 -25.58 30.83
C GLY A 301 -5.32 -24.56 31.98
N TYR A 302 -5.58 -23.28 31.71
CA TYR A 302 -5.77 -22.27 32.74
C TYR A 302 -6.83 -22.66 33.78
N ASP A 303 -6.67 -22.18 35.02
CA ASP A 303 -7.63 -22.41 36.09
C ASP A 303 -8.69 -21.30 36.16
N TYR A 304 -9.95 -21.69 36.39
CA TYR A 304 -11.08 -20.74 36.50
C TYR A 304 -10.89 -19.73 37.65
N ALA A 305 -10.24 -20.14 38.75
CA ALA A 305 -9.91 -19.26 39.87
C ALA A 305 -8.57 -18.51 39.69
N ARG A 306 -7.98 -18.60 38.49
CA ARG A 306 -6.79 -17.85 38.03
C ARG A 306 -5.53 -18.20 38.82
N SER A 307 -5.38 -19.45 39.25
CA SER A 307 -4.14 -19.97 39.83
C SER A 307 -2.94 -19.69 38.91
N ALA A 308 -1.85 -19.14 39.47
CA ALA A 308 -0.58 -18.97 38.77
C ALA A 308 0.24 -20.26 38.67
N GLU A 309 -0.27 -21.38 39.22
CA GLU A 309 0.31 -22.72 38.99
C GLU A 309 -0.13 -23.32 37.64
N ASP A 310 -1.18 -22.76 37.03
CA ASP A 310 -1.73 -23.15 35.75
C ASP A 310 -1.53 -22.01 34.72
N GLY A 311 -1.84 -22.29 33.45
CA GLY A 311 -1.58 -21.37 32.34
C GLY A 311 -2.32 -20.02 32.44
N GLN A 312 -1.89 -19.04 31.64
CA GLN A 312 -2.48 -17.70 31.66
C GLN A 312 -3.98 -17.74 31.32
N PRO A 313 -4.88 -17.30 32.22
CA PRO A 313 -6.31 -17.27 31.95
C PRO A 313 -6.68 -16.10 31.05
N PRO A 314 -7.80 -16.20 30.29
CA PRO A 314 -8.32 -15.10 29.50
C PRO A 314 -8.70 -13.92 30.40
N SER A 315 -8.61 -12.71 29.84
CA SER A 315 -9.07 -11.51 30.55
C SER A 315 -9.57 -10.45 29.59
N MET A 316 -10.44 -9.56 30.08
CA MET A 316 -10.96 -8.42 29.31
C MET A 316 -9.91 -7.41 28.80
N TYR A 317 -8.63 -7.57 29.17
CA TYR A 317 -7.52 -6.71 28.76
C TYR A 317 -6.60 -7.35 27.71
N SER A 318 -6.81 -8.64 27.40
CA SER A 318 -6.01 -9.41 26.46
C SER A 318 -6.82 -9.76 25.21
N HIS A 319 -6.22 -9.60 24.04
CA HIS A 319 -6.92 -9.65 22.73
C HIS A 319 -6.04 -10.30 21.68
N ASN A 320 -6.61 -10.70 20.54
CA ASN A 320 -5.78 -10.95 19.35
C ASN A 320 -5.19 -9.62 18.87
N ILE A 321 -6.05 -8.64 18.62
CA ILE A 321 -5.63 -7.30 18.18
C ILE A 321 -6.18 -6.24 19.15
N TYR A 322 -5.33 -5.31 19.57
CA TYR A 322 -5.70 -4.14 20.35
C TYR A 322 -5.19 -2.85 19.68
N MET A 323 -6.12 -2.06 19.15
CA MET A 323 -5.82 -0.77 18.55
C MET A 323 -6.41 0.36 19.39
N THR A 324 -5.57 1.31 19.79
CA THR A 324 -6.00 2.39 20.69
C THR A 324 -6.80 3.47 19.97
N VAL A 325 -7.32 4.44 20.72
CA VAL A 325 -8.14 5.54 20.18
C VAL A 325 -7.35 6.57 19.36
N THR A 326 -6.01 6.49 19.34
CA THR A 326 -5.15 7.52 18.74
C THR A 326 -4.59 7.10 17.39
N ASN A 327 -5.20 6.13 16.72
CA ASN A 327 -4.82 5.74 15.36
C ASN A 327 -5.82 6.36 14.37
N SER A 328 -5.40 6.50 13.12
CA SER A 328 -6.23 6.99 12.00
C SER A 328 -5.89 6.23 10.72
N ASP A 329 -6.82 6.27 9.77
CA ASP A 329 -6.74 5.59 8.47
C ASP A 329 -6.24 4.14 8.56
N VAL A 330 -7.01 3.33 9.28
CA VAL A 330 -6.71 1.91 9.48
C VAL A 330 -7.67 1.06 8.67
N THR A 331 -7.11 0.15 7.87
CA THR A 331 -7.83 -0.91 7.16
C THR A 331 -7.43 -2.27 7.69
N LEU A 332 -8.44 -3.03 8.14
CA LEU A 332 -8.32 -4.42 8.58
C LEU A 332 -9.11 -5.26 7.58
N ARG A 333 -8.43 -6.02 6.71
CA ARG A 333 -9.11 -6.82 5.68
C ARG A 333 -8.59 -8.22 5.46
N ASP A 334 -9.44 -9.13 5.02
CA ASP A 334 -9.06 -10.48 4.58
C ASP A 334 -8.36 -11.32 5.67
N ASN A 335 -8.57 -10.98 6.96
CA ASN A 335 -7.90 -11.67 8.06
C ASN A 335 -8.76 -12.79 8.64
N ILE A 336 -8.11 -13.89 9.04
CA ILE A 336 -8.70 -14.89 9.94
C ILE A 336 -8.26 -14.58 11.37
N ILE A 337 -9.22 -14.20 12.22
CA ILE A 337 -8.97 -13.79 13.61
C ILE A 337 -9.75 -14.71 14.54
N MET A 338 -9.04 -15.59 15.26
CA MET A 338 -9.70 -16.65 16.02
C MET A 338 -9.16 -16.90 17.44
N ARG A 339 -10.03 -17.51 18.27
CA ARG A 339 -9.71 -17.98 19.62
C ARG A 339 -9.07 -16.94 20.54
N ALA A 340 -9.37 -15.66 20.38
CA ALA A 340 -8.85 -14.60 21.24
C ALA A 340 -9.31 -14.75 22.71
N ALA A 341 -8.48 -14.29 23.66
CA ALA A 341 -8.83 -14.23 25.08
C ALA A 341 -10.09 -13.38 25.37
N SER A 342 -10.19 -12.19 24.77
CA SER A 342 -11.36 -11.32 24.85
C SER A 342 -11.88 -10.98 23.46
N TYR A 343 -11.51 -9.84 22.89
CA TYR A 343 -11.91 -9.51 21.52
C TYR A 343 -10.93 -10.07 20.49
N GLY A 344 -11.46 -10.49 19.34
CA GLY A 344 -10.68 -10.68 18.12
C GLY A 344 -9.97 -9.38 17.76
N ALA A 345 -10.72 -8.30 17.57
CA ALA A 345 -10.17 -6.96 17.41
C ALA A 345 -10.83 -5.92 18.32
N GLN A 346 -10.03 -5.35 19.23
CA GLN A 346 -10.43 -4.20 20.02
C GLN A 346 -10.11 -2.92 19.21
N PHE A 347 -11.07 -2.43 18.43
CA PHE A 347 -10.87 -1.48 17.32
C PHE A 347 -11.38 -0.07 17.65
N ARG A 348 -10.59 0.72 18.40
CA ARG A 348 -11.15 1.86 19.16
C ARG A 348 -11.28 3.19 18.42
N MET A 349 -10.78 3.28 17.20
CA MET A 349 -10.68 4.51 16.40
C MET A 349 -11.58 4.53 15.16
N GLY A 350 -12.21 3.41 14.79
CA GLY A 350 -12.95 3.30 13.52
C GLY A 350 -11.99 3.15 12.34
N GLY A 351 -12.51 3.15 11.11
CA GLY A 351 -11.77 2.78 9.91
C GLY A 351 -12.48 1.69 9.10
N VAL A 352 -11.77 1.08 8.15
CA VAL A 352 -12.34 0.04 7.27
C VAL A 352 -12.09 -1.33 7.87
N VAL A 353 -13.14 -2.14 7.96
CA VAL A 353 -13.10 -3.53 8.41
C VAL A 353 -13.84 -4.37 7.37
N GLU A 354 -13.10 -5.05 6.51
CA GLU A 354 -13.64 -5.67 5.31
C GLU A 354 -13.28 -7.16 5.23
N ASP A 355 -14.22 -8.03 4.91
CA ASP A 355 -13.96 -9.43 4.58
C ASP A 355 -13.06 -10.19 5.59
N ASN A 356 -13.26 -9.94 6.88
CA ASN A 356 -12.57 -10.68 7.93
C ASN A 356 -13.45 -11.82 8.47
N VAL A 357 -12.79 -12.90 8.90
CA VAL A 357 -13.40 -14.00 9.65
C VAL A 357 -13.07 -13.86 11.14
N PHE A 358 -14.08 -13.61 11.96
CA PHE A 358 -13.98 -13.64 13.42
C PHE A 358 -14.53 -14.96 13.97
N LEU A 359 -13.64 -15.84 14.43
CA LEU A 359 -13.98 -17.21 14.78
C LEU A 359 -13.65 -17.57 16.24
N ASP A 360 -14.63 -18.04 17.02
CA ASP A 360 -14.40 -18.53 18.39
C ASP A 360 -13.76 -17.51 19.34
N ASN A 361 -13.95 -16.23 19.06
CA ASN A 361 -13.53 -15.14 19.95
C ASN A 361 -14.58 -14.92 21.04
N ASN A 362 -14.15 -14.49 22.22
CA ASN A 362 -15.06 -14.10 23.30
C ASN A 362 -15.90 -12.85 22.92
N GLY A 363 -15.31 -11.92 22.18
CA GLY A 363 -15.97 -10.88 21.41
C GLY A 363 -15.39 -10.80 20.00
N ALA A 364 -16.16 -10.55 18.96
CA ALA A 364 -15.60 -10.44 17.60
C ALA A 364 -14.84 -9.11 17.44
N ILE A 365 -15.57 -8.01 17.35
CA ILE A 365 -15.00 -6.67 17.11
C ILE A 365 -15.86 -5.57 17.75
N ASN A 366 -15.24 -4.41 18.03
CA ASN A 366 -15.95 -3.24 18.51
C ASN A 366 -15.48 -1.90 17.88
N PRO A 367 -15.84 -1.62 16.62
CA PRO A 367 -15.51 -0.34 15.97
C PRO A 367 -16.04 0.84 16.81
N ALA A 368 -15.22 1.88 17.01
CA ALA A 368 -15.56 2.97 17.92
C ALA A 368 -15.01 4.32 17.45
N LYS A 369 -15.61 5.41 17.95
CA LYS A 369 -15.35 6.79 17.50
C LYS A 369 -13.98 7.43 17.82
N GLY A 370 -12.98 6.71 18.33
CA GLY A 370 -11.70 7.33 18.72
C GLY A 370 -11.76 8.15 20.02
N GLY A 371 -12.41 7.61 21.05
CA GLY A 371 -12.40 8.18 22.41
C GLY A 371 -13.56 9.14 22.73
N SER A 372 -13.42 9.93 23.80
CA SER A 372 -14.50 10.83 24.24
C SER A 372 -14.77 11.97 23.26
N ASP A 373 -13.72 12.38 22.55
CA ASP A 373 -13.71 13.57 21.70
C ASP A 373 -14.07 13.23 20.25
N ALA A 374 -14.41 11.95 19.98
CA ALA A 374 -14.81 11.45 18.66
C ALA A 374 -13.77 11.73 17.56
N ALA A 375 -12.47 11.63 17.90
CA ALA A 375 -11.37 11.99 17.00
C ALA A 375 -11.07 10.93 15.92
N GLY A 376 -11.71 9.77 15.98
CA GLY A 376 -11.46 8.64 15.07
C GLY A 376 -12.20 8.76 13.73
N ASN A 377 -11.97 7.78 12.85
CA ASN A 377 -12.61 7.65 11.55
C ASN A 377 -14.02 7.04 11.63
N TYR A 378 -14.87 7.38 10.67
CA TYR A 378 -16.09 6.61 10.42
C TYR A 378 -15.74 5.14 10.16
N SER A 379 -16.63 4.25 10.56
CA SER A 379 -16.43 2.81 10.35
C SER A 379 -17.23 2.32 9.15
N LEU A 380 -16.55 1.71 8.18
CA LEU A 380 -17.16 0.84 7.17
C LEU A 380 -16.86 -0.60 7.58
N VAL A 381 -17.89 -1.35 7.91
CA VAL A 381 -17.80 -2.76 8.31
C VAL A 381 -18.50 -3.57 7.22
N LEU A 382 -17.73 -4.17 6.31
CA LEU A 382 -18.20 -4.71 5.04
C LEU A 382 -17.88 -6.20 4.92
N GLY A 383 -18.86 -7.05 4.63
CA GLY A 383 -18.64 -8.46 4.23
C GLY A 383 -18.06 -9.42 5.28
N ASN A 384 -17.93 -9.00 6.55
CA ASN A 384 -17.28 -9.82 7.58
C ASN A 384 -18.16 -11.00 8.03
N VAL A 385 -17.53 -12.11 8.40
CA VAL A 385 -18.17 -13.27 9.02
C VAL A 385 -17.78 -13.39 10.48
N VAL A 386 -18.77 -13.47 11.37
CA VAL A 386 -18.61 -13.78 12.78
C VAL A 386 -19.27 -15.12 13.06
N THR A 387 -18.51 -16.11 13.54
CA THR A 387 -19.08 -17.43 13.85
C THR A 387 -18.38 -18.11 15.01
N SER A 388 -19.13 -18.93 15.77
CA SER A 388 -18.70 -19.55 17.03
C SER A 388 -18.27 -18.53 18.08
N ALA A 389 -18.89 -18.56 19.26
CA ALA A 389 -18.45 -17.77 20.40
C ALA A 389 -17.40 -18.52 21.23
N GLY A 390 -16.40 -17.80 21.74
CA GLY A 390 -15.33 -18.41 22.54
C GLY A 390 -15.78 -18.98 23.89
N ASN A 391 -16.71 -18.32 24.59
CA ASN A 391 -17.20 -18.68 25.94
C ASN A 391 -16.12 -19.03 26.98
N LYS A 392 -14.93 -18.42 26.88
CA LYS A 392 -13.79 -18.67 27.77
C LYS A 392 -14.02 -17.94 29.10
N THR A 393 -14.29 -18.67 30.18
CA THR A 393 -14.76 -18.11 31.47
C THR A 393 -13.70 -18.12 32.56
N VAL A 394 -13.75 -17.11 33.44
CA VAL A 394 -12.90 -16.98 34.65
C VAL A 394 -13.70 -16.34 35.79
N ASP A 395 -13.27 -16.52 37.04
CA ASP A 395 -14.00 -16.04 38.22
C ASP A 395 -14.04 -14.51 38.40
N HIS A 396 -13.21 -13.78 37.64
CA HIS A 396 -13.05 -12.34 37.72
C HIS A 396 -12.54 -11.73 36.41
N SER A 397 -13.13 -10.61 35.98
CA SER A 397 -12.70 -9.82 34.81
C SER A 397 -12.64 -10.59 33.47
N GLU A 398 -13.54 -11.56 33.28
CA GLU A 398 -13.68 -12.33 32.02
C GLU A 398 -13.97 -11.45 30.80
N GLY A 399 -14.81 -10.41 30.94
CA GLY A 399 -15.16 -9.52 29.84
C GLY A 399 -16.27 -10.07 28.94
N ALA A 400 -16.06 -9.98 27.61
CA ALA A 400 -16.95 -10.59 26.61
C ALA A 400 -16.81 -12.12 26.64
N LEU A 401 -17.87 -12.83 26.23
CA LEU A 401 -17.93 -14.30 26.16
C LEU A 401 -18.58 -14.80 24.87
N SER A 402 -19.52 -14.03 24.34
CA SER A 402 -20.25 -14.33 23.11
C SER A 402 -20.77 -13.06 22.43
N GLN A 403 -19.95 -12.02 22.39
CA GLN A 403 -20.31 -10.79 21.67
C GLN A 403 -19.92 -10.90 20.20
N GLY A 404 -20.84 -10.63 19.28
CA GLY A 404 -20.47 -10.41 17.88
C GLY A 404 -19.93 -9.00 17.70
N ILE A 405 -20.60 -8.19 16.88
CA ILE A 405 -20.20 -6.82 16.57
C ILE A 405 -20.76 -5.85 17.61
N ASN A 406 -19.89 -4.99 18.15
CA ASN A 406 -20.28 -3.91 19.05
C ASN A 406 -19.96 -2.55 18.42
N ALA A 407 -20.91 -2.04 17.64
CA ALA A 407 -20.86 -0.75 16.94
C ALA A 407 -20.94 0.42 17.94
N GLN A 408 -19.81 1.10 18.17
CA GLN A 408 -19.68 2.20 19.13
C GLN A 408 -19.35 3.55 18.47
N GLY A 409 -19.06 3.55 17.16
CA GLY A 409 -18.84 4.76 16.38
C GLY A 409 -20.13 5.50 16.05
N TRP A 410 -19.99 6.63 15.39
CA TRP A 410 -21.10 7.43 14.90
C TRP A 410 -21.15 7.34 13.38
N ASP A 411 -22.37 7.15 12.89
CA ASP A 411 -22.72 7.06 11.49
C ASP A 411 -21.97 5.92 10.78
N GLU A 412 -21.84 4.79 11.49
CA GLU A 412 -21.20 3.58 10.97
C GLU A 412 -22.08 2.88 9.92
N SER A 413 -21.45 2.30 8.91
CA SER A 413 -22.11 1.46 7.91
C SER A 413 -21.72 0.00 8.11
N LEU A 414 -22.72 -0.84 8.34
CA LEU A 414 -22.56 -2.29 8.44
C LEU A 414 -23.21 -2.92 7.21
N VAL A 415 -22.41 -3.35 6.24
CA VAL A 415 -22.87 -3.83 4.94
C VAL A 415 -22.49 -5.31 4.78
N ASP A 416 -23.43 -6.17 4.40
CA ASP A 416 -23.21 -7.57 4.02
C ASP A 416 -22.49 -8.44 5.06
N ASN A 417 -22.57 -8.10 6.34
CA ASN A 417 -21.95 -8.89 7.41
C ASN A 417 -22.84 -10.09 7.79
N ILE A 418 -22.22 -11.21 8.17
CA ILE A 418 -22.90 -12.40 8.68
C ILE A 418 -22.46 -12.64 10.14
N ILE A 419 -23.42 -12.79 11.05
CA ILE A 419 -23.19 -13.23 12.44
C ILE A 419 -24.00 -14.50 12.69
N ALA A 420 -23.31 -15.64 12.66
CA ALA A 420 -23.97 -16.94 12.61
C ALA A 420 -23.43 -17.92 13.65
N HIS A 421 -24.33 -18.69 14.27
CA HIS A 421 -24.01 -19.84 15.11
C HIS A 421 -23.09 -19.52 16.29
N LEU A 422 -23.67 -19.10 17.42
CA LEU A 422 -22.92 -18.96 18.68
C LEU A 422 -22.22 -20.28 19.07
N ALA A 423 -22.89 -21.40 18.81
CA ALA A 423 -22.39 -22.77 18.93
C ALA A 423 -22.95 -23.60 17.77
N ASP A 424 -22.31 -24.73 17.45
CA ASP A 424 -22.80 -25.62 16.40
C ASP A 424 -24.22 -26.14 16.72
N PRO A 425 -25.24 -25.82 15.89
CA PRO A 425 -26.61 -26.33 16.06
C PRO A 425 -26.71 -27.86 16.06
N ASN A 426 -25.75 -28.55 15.46
CA ASN A 426 -25.71 -30.00 15.34
C ASN A 426 -24.94 -30.68 16.48
N ASN A 427 -24.32 -29.89 17.37
CA ASN A 427 -23.58 -30.38 18.52
C ASN A 427 -24.22 -29.97 19.85
N ALA A 428 -25.08 -30.84 20.37
CA ALA A 428 -25.75 -30.61 21.66
C ALA A 428 -24.78 -30.52 22.85
N ALA A 429 -23.57 -31.07 22.75
CA ALA A 429 -22.57 -30.96 23.81
C ALA A 429 -21.94 -29.55 23.82
N GLU A 430 -21.58 -29.02 22.66
CA GLU A 430 -21.05 -27.66 22.53
C GLU A 430 -22.10 -26.61 22.95
N GLN A 431 -23.36 -26.77 22.54
CA GLN A 431 -24.46 -25.88 22.97
C GLN A 431 -24.65 -25.87 24.50
N ALA A 432 -24.40 -27.01 25.16
CA ALA A 432 -24.47 -27.11 26.61
C ALA A 432 -23.24 -26.48 27.30
N GLU A 433 -22.09 -26.45 26.64
CA GLU A 433 -20.86 -25.82 27.13
C GLU A 433 -20.89 -24.30 26.95
N LYS A 434 -21.32 -23.81 25.78
CA LYS A 434 -21.43 -22.39 25.44
C LYS A 434 -22.74 -21.79 25.95
N GLU A 435 -22.97 -21.94 27.25
CA GLU A 435 -24.23 -21.56 27.86
C GLU A 435 -24.42 -20.04 27.95
N LYS A 436 -23.38 -19.20 28.07
CA LYS A 436 -23.59 -17.75 28.26
C LYS A 436 -23.84 -17.06 26.91
N GLY A 437 -25.06 -16.57 26.70
CA GLY A 437 -25.47 -15.72 25.57
C GLY A 437 -25.25 -14.22 25.85
N GLN A 438 -24.62 -13.53 24.90
CA GLN A 438 -24.53 -12.08 24.77
C GLN A 438 -24.92 -11.70 23.34
N PHE A 439 -24.89 -10.40 23.03
CA PHE A 439 -25.47 -9.90 21.78
C PHE A 439 -24.70 -10.37 20.53
N ALA A 440 -25.44 -10.67 19.46
CA ALA A 440 -24.88 -10.78 18.12
C ALA A 440 -24.41 -9.41 17.62
N LEU A 441 -25.30 -8.42 17.68
CA LEU A 441 -25.02 -7.03 17.32
C LEU A 441 -25.48 -6.10 18.44
N ALA A 442 -24.61 -5.19 18.87
CA ALA A 442 -24.98 -4.07 19.75
C ALA A 442 -24.67 -2.74 19.07
N ILE A 443 -25.65 -1.83 19.12
CA ILE A 443 -25.54 -0.47 18.61
C ILE A 443 -25.46 0.48 19.80
N ASN A 444 -24.26 0.92 20.13
CA ASN A 444 -23.95 1.84 21.22
C ASN A 444 -23.61 3.26 20.74
N GLY A 445 -23.55 3.47 19.42
CA GLY A 445 -23.43 4.77 18.77
C GLY A 445 -24.58 5.07 17.81
N SER A 446 -24.28 5.54 16.60
CA SER A 446 -25.28 5.73 15.52
C SER A 446 -24.86 4.98 14.27
N LEU A 447 -25.84 4.54 13.49
CA LEU A 447 -25.63 3.87 12.22
C LEU A 447 -26.09 4.79 11.09
N TYR A 448 -25.34 4.80 10.00
CA TYR A 448 -25.78 5.30 8.72
C TYR A 448 -26.58 4.21 7.97
N TYR A 449 -26.03 2.99 7.90
CA TYR A 449 -26.63 1.84 7.22
C TYR A 449 -26.39 0.53 7.98
N ASN A 450 -27.34 -0.43 7.89
CA ASN A 450 -27.17 -1.79 8.41
C ASN A 450 -28.09 -2.81 7.75
N ASP A 451 -27.52 -3.86 7.17
CA ASP A 451 -28.21 -5.05 6.63
C ASP A 451 -27.64 -6.37 7.17
N THR A 452 -26.82 -6.33 8.23
CA THR A 452 -26.18 -7.50 8.85
C THR A 452 -27.15 -8.69 9.02
N VAL A 453 -26.78 -9.84 8.49
CA VAL A 453 -27.53 -11.09 8.65
C VAL A 453 -27.13 -11.73 9.98
N ILE A 454 -28.11 -12.05 10.81
CA ILE A 454 -27.91 -12.71 12.11
C ILE A 454 -28.67 -14.03 12.10
N TYR A 455 -28.02 -15.13 12.48
CA TYR A 455 -28.69 -16.42 12.60
C TYR A 455 -28.16 -17.28 13.74
N ASN A 456 -29.08 -17.85 14.52
CA ASN A 456 -28.79 -18.81 15.58
C ASN A 456 -27.67 -18.37 16.56
N TRP A 457 -27.65 -17.09 16.94
CA TRP A 457 -26.74 -16.58 17.96
C TRP A 457 -27.32 -16.79 19.37
N THR A 458 -27.49 -18.05 19.76
CA THR A 458 -28.25 -18.42 20.96
C THR A 458 -27.38 -19.09 22.02
N GLY A 459 -27.37 -18.54 23.24
CA GLY A 459 -26.83 -19.18 24.44
C GLY A 459 -27.93 -19.60 25.42
N ALA A 460 -27.72 -20.70 26.17
CA ALA A 460 -28.72 -21.26 27.09
C ALA A 460 -29.07 -20.35 28.30
N ASN A 461 -28.12 -19.53 28.75
CA ASN A 461 -28.17 -18.59 29.87
C ASN A 461 -27.97 -17.16 29.37
N ASN A 462 -28.47 -16.16 30.11
CA ASN A 462 -28.42 -14.75 29.73
C ASN A 462 -29.10 -14.41 28.38
N ALA A 463 -30.09 -15.20 27.94
CA ALA A 463 -30.83 -14.94 26.70
C ALA A 463 -31.38 -13.50 26.59
N ASP A 464 -31.79 -12.89 27.71
CA ASP A 464 -32.23 -11.48 27.75
C ASP A 464 -31.12 -10.49 27.33
N LYS A 465 -29.85 -10.87 27.44
CA LYS A 465 -28.68 -10.07 27.00
C LYS A 465 -28.27 -10.35 25.55
N ALA A 466 -28.83 -11.38 24.92
CA ALA A 466 -28.49 -11.78 23.55
C ALA A 466 -29.12 -10.85 22.49
N GLY A 467 -30.10 -10.03 22.87
CA GLY A 467 -30.75 -9.13 21.92
C GLY A 467 -31.43 -9.92 20.80
N GLU A 468 -31.25 -9.46 19.55
CA GLU A 468 -31.71 -10.18 18.37
C GLU A 468 -30.78 -11.37 18.08
N VAL A 469 -31.37 -12.57 18.04
CA VAL A 469 -30.67 -13.83 17.75
C VAL A 469 -30.84 -14.29 16.30
N GLU A 470 -31.76 -13.63 15.57
CA GLU A 470 -31.99 -13.78 14.14
C GLU A 470 -32.39 -12.41 13.55
N ALA A 471 -31.83 -12.03 12.40
CA ALA A 471 -32.14 -10.81 11.65
C ALA A 471 -31.80 -11.00 10.16
N ASN A 472 -32.59 -10.40 9.26
CA ASN A 472 -32.38 -10.47 7.81
C ASN A 472 -32.29 -11.89 7.20
N VAL A 473 -33.04 -12.84 7.77
CA VAL A 473 -33.10 -14.26 7.29
C VAL A 473 -34.42 -14.63 6.61
N ASP A 474 -35.27 -13.64 6.30
CA ASP A 474 -36.58 -13.89 5.69
C ASP A 474 -36.43 -14.49 4.28
N GLY A 475 -36.96 -15.71 4.09
CA GLY A 475 -36.93 -16.40 2.80
C GLY A 475 -35.77 -17.38 2.61
N LEU A 476 -34.80 -17.41 3.53
CA LEU A 476 -33.68 -18.36 3.50
C LEU A 476 -34.10 -19.76 4.00
N ASP A 477 -33.45 -20.81 3.48
CA ASP A 477 -33.70 -22.19 3.90
C ASP A 477 -32.97 -22.50 5.21
N ARG A 478 -33.71 -22.55 6.31
CA ARG A 478 -33.17 -22.85 7.64
C ARG A 478 -32.39 -24.15 7.73
N ALA A 479 -32.74 -25.17 6.93
CA ALA A 479 -31.98 -26.41 6.93
C ALA A 479 -30.56 -26.21 6.36
N VAL A 480 -30.42 -25.37 5.33
CA VAL A 480 -29.11 -24.99 4.77
C VAL A 480 -28.35 -24.12 5.76
N LEU A 481 -29.02 -23.14 6.39
CA LEU A 481 -28.40 -22.30 7.42
C LEU A 481 -27.88 -23.16 8.59
N ASP A 482 -28.66 -24.13 9.08
CA ASP A 482 -28.24 -25.03 10.16
C ASP A 482 -27.08 -25.97 9.77
N GLU A 483 -26.84 -26.19 8.47
CA GLU A 483 -25.71 -26.98 7.95
C GLU A 483 -24.47 -26.12 7.65
N THR A 484 -24.63 -24.80 7.48
CA THR A 484 -23.56 -23.84 7.15
C THR A 484 -22.82 -23.39 8.40
N THR A 485 -21.99 -24.28 8.95
CA THR A 485 -21.22 -24.03 10.18
C THR A 485 -19.72 -24.13 9.91
N ILE A 486 -18.91 -23.48 10.75
CA ILE A 486 -17.45 -23.61 10.65
C ILE A 486 -16.98 -25.05 10.90
N GLN A 487 -17.71 -25.82 11.70
CA GLN A 487 -17.44 -27.24 11.93
C GLN A 487 -17.68 -28.07 10.66
N SER A 488 -18.75 -27.77 9.91
CA SER A 488 -19.01 -28.39 8.60
C SER A 488 -17.90 -28.03 7.61
N PHE A 489 -17.52 -26.75 7.53
CA PHE A 489 -16.40 -26.29 6.69
C PHE A 489 -15.10 -27.04 7.02
N ALA A 490 -14.70 -27.07 8.30
CA ALA A 490 -13.52 -27.77 8.75
C ALA A 490 -13.59 -29.28 8.47
N ALA A 491 -14.77 -29.89 8.61
CA ALA A 491 -14.97 -31.30 8.34
C ALA A 491 -14.79 -31.66 6.86
N ASP A 492 -15.30 -30.81 5.98
CA ASP A 492 -15.18 -30.98 4.53
C ASP A 492 -13.74 -30.72 4.07
N LEU A 493 -13.13 -29.60 4.51
CA LEU A 493 -11.75 -29.24 4.22
C LEU A 493 -10.78 -30.36 4.61
N LEU A 494 -10.90 -30.89 5.83
CA LEU A 494 -9.98 -31.89 6.37
C LEU A 494 -10.38 -33.33 6.01
N GLY A 495 -11.49 -33.54 5.30
CA GLY A 495 -12.06 -34.86 5.04
C GLY A 495 -12.35 -35.66 6.31
N LYS A 496 -12.63 -34.97 7.43
CA LYS A 496 -12.80 -35.52 8.77
C LYS A 496 -14.13 -35.03 9.35
N SER A 497 -15.17 -35.89 9.32
CA SER A 497 -16.52 -35.55 9.81
C SER A 497 -16.62 -35.16 11.30
N SER A 498 -15.53 -35.27 12.05
CA SER A 498 -15.42 -34.86 13.46
C SER A 498 -14.32 -33.82 13.65
N ALA A 499 -13.98 -33.06 12.60
CA ALA A 499 -13.06 -31.94 12.69
C ALA A 499 -13.61 -30.92 13.68
N THR A 500 -12.70 -30.36 14.45
CA THR A 500 -12.97 -29.33 15.45
C THR A 500 -12.37 -28.01 15.00
N ILE A 501 -12.75 -26.91 15.67
CA ILE A 501 -12.10 -25.61 15.46
C ILE A 501 -10.60 -25.68 15.76
N ALA A 502 -10.17 -26.52 16.72
CA ALA A 502 -8.76 -26.76 16.99
C ALA A 502 -8.07 -27.50 15.81
N ASP A 503 -8.73 -28.50 15.20
CA ASP A 503 -8.18 -29.16 14.01
C ASP A 503 -8.03 -28.18 12.83
N LEU A 504 -8.99 -27.25 12.65
CA LEU A 504 -8.88 -26.19 11.65
C LEU A 504 -7.71 -25.23 11.96
N ALA A 505 -7.56 -24.83 13.22
CA ALA A 505 -6.46 -23.95 13.60
C ALA A 505 -5.09 -24.60 13.40
N ASP A 506 -4.95 -25.89 13.73
CA ASP A 506 -3.72 -26.65 13.47
C ASP A 506 -3.42 -26.72 11.96
N TYR A 507 -4.44 -26.85 11.11
CA TYR A 507 -4.30 -26.80 9.65
C TYR A 507 -3.84 -25.41 9.16
N LEU A 508 -4.50 -24.34 9.62
CA LEU A 508 -4.16 -22.96 9.24
C LEU A 508 -2.75 -22.57 9.71
N ARG A 509 -2.33 -23.01 10.90
CA ARG A 509 -0.96 -22.85 11.40
C ARG A 509 0.06 -23.58 10.52
N ALA A 510 -0.25 -24.81 10.12
CA ALA A 510 0.62 -25.61 9.26
C ALA A 510 0.71 -25.07 7.81
N GLN A 511 -0.23 -24.22 7.39
CA GLN A 511 -0.19 -23.54 6.10
C GLN A 511 0.98 -22.57 5.99
N ALA A 512 1.34 -21.90 7.09
CA ALA A 512 2.48 -20.99 7.15
C ALA A 512 3.83 -21.71 6.91
N ASP A 513 3.91 -23.03 7.09
CA ASP A 513 5.11 -23.83 6.80
C ASP A 513 5.25 -24.20 5.30
N GLY A 514 4.35 -23.73 4.43
CA GLY A 514 4.37 -24.01 2.98
C GLY A 514 4.10 -25.48 2.64
N ALA A 515 3.46 -26.23 3.54
CA ALA A 515 3.33 -27.68 3.47
C ALA A 515 2.06 -28.18 2.75
N LEU A 516 1.20 -27.29 2.26
CA LEU A 516 -0.11 -27.61 1.70
C LEU A 516 -0.18 -27.35 0.18
N ASP A 517 -1.03 -28.13 -0.51
CA ASP A 517 -1.23 -28.04 -1.96
C ASP A 517 -2.11 -26.83 -2.36
N ASP A 518 -2.94 -26.30 -1.45
CA ASP A 518 -3.84 -25.13 -1.64
C ASP A 518 -3.92 -24.30 -0.33
N VAL A 519 -4.01 -22.97 -0.46
CA VAL A 519 -4.12 -22.00 0.66
C VAL A 519 -5.59 -21.83 1.06
N VAL A 520 -5.89 -21.92 2.36
CA VAL A 520 -7.17 -21.53 2.95
C VAL A 520 -7.01 -20.14 3.56
N ASP A 521 -7.71 -19.17 2.99
CA ASP A 521 -7.74 -17.76 3.40
C ASP A 521 -9.13 -17.36 3.95
N ALA A 522 -9.29 -16.09 4.30
CA ALA A 522 -10.56 -15.55 4.78
C ALA A 522 -11.66 -15.65 3.71
N ASP A 523 -11.32 -15.36 2.45
CA ASP A 523 -12.25 -15.37 1.32
C ASP A 523 -12.92 -16.72 1.12
N LEU A 524 -12.16 -17.82 1.23
CA LEU A 524 -12.72 -19.16 1.09
C LEU A 524 -13.75 -19.48 2.18
N ILE A 525 -13.50 -19.07 3.41
CA ILE A 525 -14.44 -19.25 4.53
C ILE A 525 -15.66 -18.33 4.33
N ILE A 526 -15.44 -17.08 3.93
CA ILE A 526 -16.51 -16.10 3.69
C ILE A 526 -17.41 -16.57 2.56
N ALA A 527 -16.85 -17.03 1.44
CA ALA A 527 -17.60 -17.59 0.32
C ALA A 527 -18.45 -18.80 0.74
N PHE A 528 -17.94 -19.68 1.60
CA PHE A 528 -18.72 -20.80 2.17
C PHE A 528 -19.96 -20.29 2.94
N PHE A 529 -19.78 -19.30 3.82
CA PHE A 529 -20.89 -18.72 4.57
C PHE A 529 -21.86 -17.96 3.66
N ARG A 530 -21.36 -17.08 2.78
CA ARG A 530 -22.19 -16.32 1.84
C ARG A 530 -23.07 -17.24 0.99
N THR A 531 -22.50 -18.30 0.42
CA THR A 531 -23.23 -19.33 -0.35
C THR A 531 -24.36 -19.94 0.49
N GLY A 532 -24.05 -20.40 1.71
CA GLY A 532 -25.03 -21.02 2.59
C GLY A 532 -26.14 -20.08 3.04
N PHE A 533 -25.83 -18.78 3.15
CA PHE A 533 -26.77 -17.71 3.49
C PHE A 533 -27.46 -17.09 2.27
N GLY A 534 -27.26 -17.65 1.08
CA GLY A 534 -27.94 -17.21 -0.15
C GLY A 534 -27.49 -15.84 -0.65
N MET A 535 -26.30 -15.41 -0.26
CA MET A 535 -25.65 -14.19 -0.75
C MET A 535 -24.84 -14.52 -2.00
N ASP A 536 -24.67 -13.51 -2.86
CA ASP A 536 -23.88 -13.66 -4.08
C ASP A 536 -22.39 -13.83 -3.75
N THR A 537 -21.76 -14.77 -4.45
CA THR A 537 -20.33 -15.08 -4.41
C THR A 537 -19.74 -15.19 -5.80
N ASP A 538 -20.57 -15.05 -6.84
CA ASP A 538 -20.11 -15.16 -8.20
C ASP A 538 -19.31 -13.90 -8.54
N LEU A 539 -18.00 -14.07 -8.77
CA LEU A 539 -17.23 -13.06 -9.48
C LEU A 539 -17.76 -12.95 -10.90
N ARG A 540 -17.73 -11.75 -11.45
CA ARG A 540 -18.05 -11.51 -12.85
C ARG A 540 -17.15 -12.38 -13.72
N ALA A 541 -17.73 -12.98 -14.77
CA ALA A 541 -17.05 -13.98 -15.59
C ALA A 541 -16.43 -13.44 -16.90
N ASP A 542 -16.79 -12.22 -17.29
CA ASP A 542 -16.39 -11.59 -18.55
C ASP A 542 -15.90 -10.17 -18.26
N GLU A 543 -14.85 -9.72 -18.94
CA GLU A 543 -14.34 -8.34 -18.96
C GLU A 543 -15.45 -7.27 -19.11
N ALA A 544 -15.28 -6.12 -18.47
CA ALA A 544 -16.27 -5.04 -18.48
C ALA A 544 -15.65 -3.65 -18.36
N VAL A 545 -16.45 -2.61 -18.62
CA VAL A 545 -16.12 -1.24 -18.24
C VAL A 545 -16.70 -0.99 -16.84
N LEU A 546 -15.83 -0.80 -15.85
CA LEU A 546 -16.21 -0.50 -14.48
C LEU A 546 -16.28 1.02 -14.31
N ARG A 547 -17.48 1.51 -14.01
CA ARG A 547 -17.73 2.93 -13.74
C ARG A 547 -17.58 3.20 -12.25
N PHE A 548 -16.77 4.20 -11.90
CA PHE A 548 -16.69 4.72 -10.54
C PHE A 548 -17.98 5.51 -10.21
N VAL A 549 -18.68 5.06 -9.16
CA VAL A 549 -19.93 5.61 -8.66
C VAL A 549 -19.79 5.75 -7.14
N PRO A 550 -19.52 6.96 -6.61
CA PRO A 550 -19.38 7.15 -5.16
C PRO A 550 -20.59 6.63 -4.39
N ASP A 551 -20.36 5.72 -3.43
CA ASP A 551 -21.42 5.14 -2.60
C ASP A 551 -21.55 5.90 -1.27
N ASP A 552 -22.79 6.24 -0.89
CA ASP A 552 -23.06 7.05 0.29
C ASP A 552 -22.94 6.28 1.61
N ARG A 553 -22.88 4.94 1.55
CA ARG A 553 -22.60 4.08 2.70
C ARG A 553 -21.11 4.06 3.04
N GLY A 554 -20.24 4.56 2.17
CA GLY A 554 -18.78 4.54 2.34
C GLY A 554 -18.11 5.89 2.10
N ASP A 555 -16.84 5.82 1.71
CA ASP A 555 -15.93 6.97 1.54
C ASP A 555 -16.15 7.77 0.24
N GLY A 556 -16.64 7.11 -0.82
CA GLY A 556 -16.89 7.71 -2.13
C GLY A 556 -15.65 8.13 -2.93
N MET A 557 -14.45 7.65 -2.59
CA MET A 557 -13.18 8.03 -3.23
C MET A 557 -12.16 6.90 -3.41
N ARG A 558 -12.25 5.79 -2.69
CA ARG A 558 -11.26 4.71 -2.70
C ARG A 558 -11.52 3.75 -3.84
N TRP A 559 -10.46 3.46 -4.58
CA TRP A 559 -10.44 2.42 -5.62
C TRP A 559 -10.65 1.03 -5.02
N ASP A 560 -10.07 0.75 -3.85
CA ASP A 560 -10.15 -0.56 -3.19
C ASP A 560 -11.43 -0.78 -2.39
N ASN A 561 -12.43 0.10 -2.49
CA ASN A 561 -13.76 -0.13 -1.94
C ASN A 561 -14.72 -0.55 -3.05
N ARG A 562 -15.10 -1.83 -3.06
CA ARG A 562 -16.01 -2.41 -4.06
C ARG A 562 -17.36 -1.71 -4.19
N LEU A 563 -17.83 -1.03 -3.13
CA LEU A 563 -19.10 -0.30 -3.17
C LEU A 563 -19.06 0.89 -4.14
N ASN A 564 -17.87 1.42 -4.45
CA ASN A 564 -17.71 2.54 -5.37
C ASN A 564 -17.73 2.14 -6.86
N TRP A 565 -17.99 0.87 -7.19
CA TRP A 565 -17.94 0.36 -8.55
C TRP A 565 -19.29 -0.17 -9.04
N SER A 566 -19.63 0.12 -10.28
CA SER A 566 -20.92 -0.26 -10.90
C SER A 566 -21.17 -1.76 -11.03
N THR A 567 -20.15 -2.58 -10.80
CA THR A 567 -20.15 -4.04 -10.92
C THR A 567 -20.09 -4.76 -9.59
N ASP A 568 -20.02 -4.02 -8.47
CA ASP A 568 -19.89 -4.54 -7.10
C ASP A 568 -18.61 -5.39 -6.85
N ASP A 569 -17.63 -5.34 -7.77
CA ASP A 569 -16.27 -5.91 -7.67
C ASP A 569 -15.20 -4.85 -8.01
N LEU A 570 -13.92 -5.19 -7.84
CA LEU A 570 -12.80 -4.28 -8.09
C LEU A 570 -12.32 -4.37 -9.56
N PRO A 571 -11.88 -3.26 -10.18
CA PRO A 571 -11.24 -3.31 -11.50
C PRO A 571 -10.00 -4.19 -11.52
N GLY A 572 -9.82 -4.89 -12.65
CA GLY A 572 -8.73 -5.85 -12.86
C GLY A 572 -8.98 -7.21 -12.19
N THR A 573 -10.20 -7.44 -11.69
CA THR A 573 -10.65 -8.79 -11.31
C THR A 573 -10.77 -9.69 -12.55
N GLN A 574 -11.02 -9.13 -13.72
CA GLN A 574 -10.98 -9.84 -15.00
C GLN A 574 -9.95 -9.20 -15.94
N ASP A 575 -9.15 -10.04 -16.60
CA ASP A 575 -8.26 -9.60 -17.68
C ASP A 575 -9.07 -8.83 -18.74
N GLY A 576 -8.58 -7.67 -19.17
CA GLY A 576 -9.25 -6.82 -20.16
C GLY A 576 -10.29 -5.85 -19.58
N ASP A 577 -10.42 -5.75 -18.25
CA ASP A 577 -11.26 -4.73 -17.63
C ASP A 577 -10.82 -3.31 -18.01
N SER A 578 -11.79 -2.45 -18.32
CA SER A 578 -11.56 -1.01 -18.52
C SER A 578 -12.19 -0.22 -17.36
N VAL A 579 -11.69 0.98 -17.12
CA VAL A 579 -12.14 1.86 -16.04
C VAL A 579 -12.62 3.21 -16.57
N ASP A 580 -13.76 3.65 -16.05
CA ASP A 580 -14.29 4.99 -16.25
C ASP A 580 -14.48 5.67 -14.89
N LEU A 581 -13.63 6.65 -14.56
CA LEU A 581 -13.73 7.41 -13.31
C LEU A 581 -14.82 8.46 -13.34
N GLY A 582 -15.30 8.88 -14.51
CA GLY A 582 -16.43 9.79 -14.60
C GLY A 582 -16.24 11.19 -14.06
N GLY A 583 -14.99 11.67 -14.02
CA GLY A 583 -14.64 12.94 -13.41
C GLY A 583 -14.54 12.89 -11.87
N ASN A 584 -14.62 11.69 -11.26
CA ASN A 584 -14.43 11.54 -9.82
C ASN A 584 -12.96 11.74 -9.42
N TRP A 585 -12.74 12.00 -8.12
CA TRP A 585 -11.41 12.10 -7.54
C TRP A 585 -11.17 10.83 -6.72
N VAL A 586 -10.23 10.02 -7.19
CA VAL A 586 -10.06 8.64 -6.73
C VAL A 586 -8.66 8.43 -6.17
N SER A 587 -8.59 7.79 -5.00
CA SER A 587 -7.34 7.30 -4.41
C SER A 587 -7.19 5.82 -4.77
N TYR A 588 -6.09 5.48 -5.45
CA TYR A 588 -5.75 4.11 -5.81
C TYR A 588 -5.31 3.33 -4.57
N GLY A 589 -5.83 2.10 -4.45
CA GLY A 589 -5.57 1.21 -3.31
C GLY A 589 -4.22 0.51 -3.37
N SER A 590 -3.95 -0.33 -2.38
CA SER A 590 -2.66 -1.01 -2.21
C SER A 590 -2.49 -2.28 -3.06
N SER A 591 -3.04 -2.28 -4.27
CA SER A 591 -3.09 -3.43 -5.17
C SER A 591 -2.03 -3.35 -6.27
N THR A 592 -1.84 -4.45 -7.00
CA THR A 592 -1.20 -4.43 -8.32
C THR A 592 -2.24 -4.86 -9.34
N THR A 593 -2.55 -3.99 -10.29
CA THR A 593 -3.69 -4.15 -11.19
C THR A 593 -3.31 -3.76 -12.60
N ALA A 594 -3.61 -4.62 -13.57
CA ALA A 594 -3.59 -4.27 -14.98
C ALA A 594 -5.03 -4.06 -15.48
N ILE A 595 -5.24 -3.01 -16.28
CA ILE A 595 -6.49 -2.69 -16.95
C ILE A 595 -6.23 -2.37 -18.41
N GLU A 596 -7.20 -2.64 -19.28
CA GLU A 596 -7.13 -2.32 -20.70
C GLU A 596 -7.19 -0.81 -20.91
N ASP A 597 -8.29 -0.14 -20.58
CA ASP A 597 -8.44 1.31 -20.82
C ASP A 597 -8.73 2.06 -19.51
N LEU A 598 -8.30 3.32 -19.44
CA LEU A 598 -8.61 4.24 -18.34
C LEU A 598 -9.12 5.58 -18.87
N ASP A 599 -10.36 5.92 -18.56
CA ASP A 599 -10.91 7.26 -18.75
C ASP A 599 -11.07 7.97 -17.40
N LEU A 600 -10.34 9.06 -17.20
CA LEU A 600 -10.48 9.89 -15.99
C LEU A 600 -11.80 10.69 -16.00
N GLY A 601 -12.35 10.96 -17.19
CA GLY A 601 -13.44 11.89 -17.39
C GLY A 601 -13.05 13.36 -17.15
N ASP A 602 -14.01 14.25 -17.32
CA ASP A 602 -13.79 15.70 -17.25
C ASP A 602 -13.52 16.17 -15.82
N GLY A 603 -12.30 16.65 -15.57
CA GLY A 603 -11.83 17.09 -14.25
C GLY A 603 -11.50 15.94 -13.29
N GLY A 604 -11.42 14.71 -13.80
CA GLY A 604 -11.10 13.52 -13.02
C GLY A 604 -9.69 13.54 -12.47
N ARG A 605 -9.51 12.92 -11.32
CA ARG A 605 -8.21 12.84 -10.63
C ARG A 605 -7.97 11.43 -10.13
N LEU A 606 -6.76 10.93 -10.33
CA LEU A 606 -6.30 9.66 -9.78
C LEU A 606 -5.02 9.90 -8.98
N SER A 607 -5.02 9.53 -7.71
CA SER A 607 -3.83 9.53 -6.85
C SER A 607 -3.35 8.09 -6.68
N VAL A 608 -2.12 7.80 -7.12
CA VAL A 608 -1.46 6.49 -7.02
C VAL A 608 -0.32 6.59 -6.01
N THR A 609 -0.58 6.23 -4.76
CA THR A 609 0.34 6.43 -3.63
C THR A 609 1.06 5.14 -3.18
N GLN A 610 0.63 4.01 -3.72
CA GLN A 610 1.05 2.66 -3.30
C GLN A 610 0.71 1.65 -4.39
N GLY A 611 1.35 0.48 -4.35
CA GLY A 611 1.11 -0.58 -5.33
C GLY A 611 1.45 -0.16 -6.76
N ARG A 612 0.79 -0.77 -7.75
CA ARG A 612 1.05 -0.52 -9.17
C ARG A 612 -0.21 -0.65 -10.03
N LEU A 613 -0.47 0.37 -10.84
CA LEU A 613 -1.50 0.36 -11.88
C LEU A 613 -0.87 0.37 -13.27
N ASP A 614 -1.17 -0.65 -14.07
CA ASP A 614 -0.84 -0.73 -15.50
C ASP A 614 -2.09 -0.42 -16.35
N VAL A 615 -1.95 0.54 -17.27
CA VAL A 615 -2.93 0.84 -18.32
C VAL A 615 -2.34 0.38 -19.65
N GLU A 616 -2.79 -0.78 -20.12
CA GLU A 616 -2.24 -1.47 -21.30
C GLU A 616 -2.71 -0.85 -22.62
N GLY A 617 -3.93 -0.31 -22.63
CA GLY A 617 -4.56 0.33 -23.77
C GLY A 617 -4.62 1.85 -23.63
N THR A 618 -5.81 2.41 -23.81
CA THR A 618 -6.00 3.85 -23.98
C THR A 618 -6.18 4.58 -22.65
N LEU A 619 -5.39 5.63 -22.44
CA LEU A 619 -5.61 6.64 -21.41
C LEU A 619 -6.34 7.86 -22.00
N ALA A 620 -7.47 8.25 -21.41
CA ALA A 620 -8.33 9.35 -21.86
C ALA A 620 -8.71 10.31 -20.73
N VAL A 621 -9.01 11.56 -21.08
CA VAL A 621 -9.47 12.60 -20.14
C VAL A 621 -10.56 13.47 -20.77
N GLY A 622 -11.30 14.24 -19.96
CA GLY A 622 -12.35 15.09 -20.50
C GLY A 622 -11.88 16.45 -21.06
N SER A 623 -12.55 16.90 -22.13
CA SER A 623 -12.18 18.10 -22.90
C SER A 623 -12.35 19.48 -22.25
N SER A 624 -13.09 19.62 -21.16
CA SER A 624 -13.34 20.95 -20.59
C SER A 624 -12.32 21.31 -19.51
N TRP A 625 -11.91 20.34 -18.71
CA TRP A 625 -11.05 20.52 -17.55
C TRP A 625 -9.82 19.60 -17.56
N GLY A 626 -9.72 18.68 -18.51
CA GLY A 626 -8.63 17.71 -18.57
C GLY A 626 -8.76 16.63 -17.50
N GLY A 627 -7.64 15.99 -17.18
CA GLY A 627 -7.52 15.02 -16.09
C GLY A 627 -6.20 15.16 -15.35
N GLN A 628 -6.09 14.56 -14.17
CA GLN A 628 -4.89 14.58 -13.36
C GLN A 628 -4.51 13.19 -12.85
N VAL A 629 -3.23 12.85 -12.96
CA VAL A 629 -2.62 11.71 -12.26
C VAL A 629 -1.55 12.24 -11.31
N THR A 630 -1.63 11.85 -10.04
CA THR A 630 -0.59 12.10 -9.04
C THR A 630 0.02 10.77 -8.64
N VAL A 631 1.35 10.67 -8.70
CA VAL A 631 2.11 9.53 -8.20
C VAL A 631 2.95 10.00 -7.02
N ASP A 632 2.86 9.26 -5.91
CA ASP A 632 3.53 9.58 -4.66
C ASP A 632 3.86 8.30 -3.88
N GLY A 633 4.56 8.42 -2.75
CA GLY A 633 4.88 7.30 -1.88
C GLY A 633 5.55 6.14 -2.62
N ALA A 634 5.00 4.94 -2.50
CA ALA A 634 5.46 3.74 -3.21
C ALA A 634 4.64 3.43 -4.47
N GLY A 635 3.77 4.35 -4.90
CA GLY A 635 2.84 4.14 -6.01
C GLY A 635 3.52 4.08 -7.37
N GLN A 636 2.98 3.25 -8.26
CA GLN A 636 3.45 3.16 -9.63
C GLN A 636 2.30 3.28 -10.64
N PHE A 637 2.47 4.16 -11.63
CA PHE A 637 1.53 4.32 -12.75
C PHE A 637 2.25 4.06 -14.07
N TRP A 638 1.84 3.00 -14.74
CA TRP A 638 2.39 2.52 -16.00
C TRP A 638 1.36 2.67 -17.10
N THR A 639 1.78 3.15 -18.28
CA THR A 639 0.87 3.36 -19.41
C THR A 639 1.55 3.08 -20.74
N GLU A 640 0.81 2.50 -21.71
CA GLU A 640 1.26 2.34 -23.11
C GLU A 640 1.17 3.65 -23.94
N GLY A 641 1.31 4.79 -23.27
CA GLY A 641 1.32 6.12 -23.88
C GLY A 641 0.01 6.88 -23.71
N TYR A 642 -0.06 8.03 -24.37
CA TYR A 642 -1.19 8.94 -24.27
C TYR A 642 -1.37 9.65 -25.60
N GLY A 643 -2.56 9.49 -26.20
CA GLY A 643 -2.86 10.00 -27.53
C GLY A 643 -3.94 11.09 -27.56
N ASP A 644 -4.55 11.41 -26.43
CA ASP A 644 -5.66 12.37 -26.36
C ASP A 644 -5.15 13.82 -26.46
N SER A 645 -5.90 14.64 -27.20
CA SER A 645 -5.61 16.06 -27.37
C SER A 645 -6.01 16.92 -26.16
N ASP A 646 -6.76 16.36 -25.23
CA ASP A 646 -7.13 17.04 -23.99
C ASP A 646 -5.98 17.02 -22.97
N LEU A 647 -6.02 17.92 -21.99
CA LEU A 647 -4.87 18.14 -21.09
C LEU A 647 -4.83 17.09 -19.98
N LEU A 648 -3.77 16.28 -19.96
CA LEU A 648 -3.41 15.43 -18.83
C LEU A 648 -2.32 16.09 -17.99
N SER A 649 -2.60 16.35 -16.70
CA SER A 649 -1.59 16.84 -15.76
C SER A 649 -1.04 15.68 -14.94
N ILE A 650 0.29 15.51 -14.93
CA ILE A 650 0.97 14.43 -14.21
C ILE A 650 1.90 15.06 -13.17
N SER A 651 1.79 14.61 -11.92
CA SER A 651 2.68 15.00 -10.83
C SER A 651 3.30 13.76 -10.22
N VAL A 652 4.62 13.71 -10.09
CA VAL A 652 5.37 12.56 -9.56
C VAL A 652 6.31 13.05 -8.46
N MET A 653 5.88 12.93 -7.20
CA MET A 653 6.65 13.40 -6.02
C MET A 653 7.30 12.24 -5.25
N GLY A 654 6.76 11.04 -5.42
CA GLY A 654 7.35 9.78 -4.98
C GLY A 654 7.01 8.71 -6.02
N GLY A 655 7.42 7.48 -5.75
CA GLY A 655 7.03 6.36 -6.58
C GLY A 655 7.53 6.46 -8.04
N ARG A 656 6.76 5.90 -8.99
CA ARG A 656 7.16 5.79 -10.39
C ARG A 656 6.03 6.08 -11.38
N PHE A 657 6.28 6.97 -12.32
CA PHE A 657 5.56 7.04 -13.59
C PHE A 657 6.40 6.36 -14.68
N ALA A 658 5.77 5.50 -15.49
CA ALA A 658 6.44 4.85 -16.62
C ALA A 658 5.59 4.87 -17.89
N ASN A 659 6.17 5.41 -18.97
CA ASN A 659 5.60 5.34 -20.31
C ASN A 659 6.29 4.25 -21.13
N THR A 660 5.50 3.27 -21.56
CA THR A 660 5.96 2.11 -22.34
C THR A 660 5.59 2.18 -23.82
N GLY A 661 4.84 3.21 -24.23
CA GLY A 661 4.40 3.40 -25.61
C GLY A 661 4.65 4.81 -26.15
N VAL A 662 3.80 5.23 -27.09
CA VAL A 662 3.92 6.54 -27.74
C VAL A 662 3.04 7.57 -27.02
N PHE A 663 3.70 8.52 -26.36
CA PHE A 663 3.06 9.62 -25.66
C PHE A 663 3.09 10.88 -26.53
N LEU A 664 1.98 11.17 -27.21
CA LEU A 664 1.85 12.27 -28.18
C LEU A 664 0.73 13.27 -27.85
N GLY A 665 -0.07 12.99 -26.82
CA GLY A 665 -1.15 13.84 -26.35
C GLY A 665 -0.67 15.09 -25.59
N ASN A 666 -1.61 15.97 -25.24
CA ASN A 666 -1.30 17.19 -24.50
C ASN A 666 -1.11 16.87 -23.01
N ALA A 667 0.13 16.92 -22.51
CA ALA A 667 0.38 16.73 -21.08
C ALA A 667 1.34 17.74 -20.48
N ASP A 668 1.10 18.10 -19.22
CA ASP A 668 2.06 18.79 -18.37
C ASP A 668 2.57 17.80 -17.31
N LEU A 669 3.89 17.65 -17.17
CA LEU A 669 4.53 16.72 -16.24
C LEU A 669 5.41 17.48 -15.26
N THR A 670 5.25 17.24 -13.96
CA THR A 670 6.12 17.74 -12.89
C THR A 670 6.68 16.58 -12.09
N VAL A 671 8.00 16.53 -11.94
CA VAL A 671 8.71 15.53 -11.15
C VAL A 671 9.57 16.24 -10.12
N GLY A 672 9.51 15.80 -8.87
CA GLY A 672 10.23 16.39 -7.74
C GLY A 672 10.41 15.38 -6.62
N GLU A 673 11.03 15.81 -5.51
CA GLU A 673 11.31 14.95 -4.35
C GLU A 673 11.96 13.63 -4.80
N ASN A 674 11.49 12.46 -4.36
CA ASN A 674 12.06 11.16 -4.72
C ASN A 674 11.37 10.50 -5.93
N GLY A 675 10.58 11.27 -6.70
CA GLY A 675 9.80 10.74 -7.82
C GLY A 675 10.65 10.22 -8.98
N GLN A 676 10.26 9.07 -9.54
CA GLN A 676 10.84 8.51 -10.76
C GLN A 676 9.90 8.70 -11.95
N ALA A 677 10.38 9.29 -13.04
CA ALA A 677 9.64 9.39 -14.31
C ALA A 677 10.45 8.77 -15.46
N ILE A 678 10.06 7.56 -15.85
CA ILE A 678 10.56 6.89 -17.06
C ILE A 678 9.72 7.41 -18.24
N LEU A 679 10.26 8.39 -18.95
CA LEU A 679 9.60 9.05 -20.09
C LEU A 679 9.44 8.09 -21.27
N ALA A 680 10.37 7.14 -21.46
CA ALA A 680 10.28 6.13 -22.49
C ALA A 680 11.13 4.89 -22.14
N THR A 681 10.52 3.71 -22.25
CA THR A 681 11.19 2.40 -22.27
C THR A 681 11.42 1.90 -23.70
N ASP A 682 11.81 0.63 -23.86
CA ASP A 682 12.19 -0.04 -25.09
C ASP A 682 11.26 0.16 -26.31
N GLY A 683 11.55 1.16 -27.14
CA GLY A 683 10.78 1.50 -28.35
C GLY A 683 9.72 2.60 -28.14
N ALA A 684 9.58 3.08 -26.91
CA ALA A 684 8.64 4.12 -26.52
C ALA A 684 9.16 5.54 -26.86
N GLY A 685 8.26 6.51 -26.82
CA GLY A 685 8.63 7.91 -27.07
C GLY A 685 7.71 8.89 -26.36
N PHE A 686 8.31 9.94 -25.80
CA PHE A 686 7.61 11.05 -25.15
C PHE A 686 7.72 12.33 -25.98
N LEU A 687 6.61 12.78 -26.55
CA LEU A 687 6.54 13.95 -27.43
C LEU A 687 5.84 15.09 -26.69
N LEU A 688 6.62 16.00 -26.11
CA LEU A 688 6.09 17.17 -25.41
C LEU A 688 5.56 18.19 -26.42
N GLN A 689 4.23 18.29 -26.50
CA GLN A 689 3.52 19.15 -27.46
C GLN A 689 3.76 20.65 -27.21
N ALA A 690 3.52 21.46 -28.24
CA ALA A 690 3.61 22.92 -28.18
C ALA A 690 2.78 23.52 -27.02
N GLY A 691 3.38 24.44 -26.26
CA GLY A 691 2.76 25.10 -25.12
C GLY A 691 2.59 24.23 -23.87
N ARG A 692 3.15 23.01 -23.86
CA ARG A 692 3.20 22.12 -22.70
C ARG A 692 4.53 22.21 -21.95
N THR A 693 4.54 21.74 -20.70
CA THR A 693 5.71 21.84 -19.81
C THR A 693 6.10 20.50 -19.20
N LEU A 694 7.38 20.16 -19.27
CA LEU A 694 8.05 19.18 -18.41
C LEU A 694 8.87 19.93 -17.36
N THR A 695 8.57 19.73 -16.08
CA THR A 695 9.27 20.37 -14.95
C THR A 695 10.00 19.32 -14.11
N VAL A 696 11.28 19.55 -13.85
CA VAL A 696 12.12 18.78 -12.92
C VAL A 696 12.51 19.68 -11.74
N VAL A 697 12.23 19.24 -10.52
CA VAL A 697 12.45 19.99 -9.27
C VAL A 697 13.47 19.26 -8.40
N GLY A 698 14.51 19.97 -7.95
CA GLY A 698 15.56 19.36 -7.12
C GLY A 698 16.40 18.33 -7.87
N ASP A 699 17.36 17.71 -7.19
CA ASP A 699 18.26 16.68 -7.73
C ASP A 699 17.97 15.25 -7.26
N ASP A 700 17.03 15.08 -6.32
CA ASP A 700 16.57 13.76 -5.87
C ASP A 700 15.65 13.09 -6.91
N ALA A 701 14.95 13.89 -7.73
CA ALA A 701 14.08 13.41 -8.80
C ALA A 701 14.85 12.69 -9.92
N GLN A 702 14.38 11.51 -10.33
CA GLN A 702 14.97 10.73 -11.41
C GLN A 702 14.09 10.79 -12.66
N VAL A 703 14.58 11.37 -13.75
CA VAL A 703 13.78 11.61 -14.96
C VAL A 703 14.57 11.20 -16.20
N GLY A 704 13.92 10.49 -17.12
CA GLY A 704 14.50 10.19 -18.43
C GLY A 704 14.15 8.80 -18.92
N PHE A 705 15.14 7.91 -19.04
CA PHE A 705 14.99 6.66 -19.77
C PHE A 705 15.49 5.47 -18.95
N ASP A 706 14.81 4.33 -19.11
CA ASP A 706 15.22 3.04 -18.56
C ASP A 706 14.63 1.88 -19.38
N GLY A 707 15.27 0.71 -19.37
CA GLY A 707 14.87 -0.46 -20.19
C GLY A 707 16.01 -1.40 -20.58
N ASP A 708 15.67 -2.47 -21.29
CA ASP A 708 16.54 -3.63 -21.57
C ASP A 708 17.19 -3.62 -22.98
N GLY A 709 17.21 -2.47 -23.67
CA GLY A 709 18.02 -2.27 -24.88
C GLY A 709 17.29 -1.82 -26.15
N GLY A 710 16.08 -1.31 -26.02
CA GLY A 710 15.33 -0.65 -27.09
C GLY A 710 15.69 0.82 -27.29
N LEU A 711 15.06 1.44 -28.28
CA LEU A 711 15.20 2.87 -28.54
C LEU A 711 14.24 3.67 -27.63
N SER A 712 14.73 4.68 -26.92
CA SER A 712 13.89 5.52 -26.05
C SER A 712 14.03 6.99 -26.44
N LEU A 713 12.90 7.69 -26.64
CA LEU A 713 12.93 9.04 -27.22
C LEU A 713 12.24 10.09 -26.35
N LEU A 714 12.85 11.26 -26.24
CA LEU A 714 12.20 12.50 -25.83
C LEU A 714 12.25 13.48 -27.00
N ARG A 715 11.10 13.98 -27.43
CA ARG A 715 11.02 15.05 -28.43
C ARG A 715 10.26 16.23 -27.85
N LEU A 716 10.85 17.41 -28.00
CA LEU A 716 10.19 18.67 -27.70
C LEU A 716 9.68 19.25 -29.01
N ASP A 717 8.45 19.79 -29.02
CA ASP A 717 7.99 20.59 -30.14
C ASP A 717 8.33 22.08 -29.94
N ASP A 718 8.24 22.86 -31.02
CA ASP A 718 8.34 24.32 -30.96
C ASP A 718 7.28 24.87 -29.98
N ASP A 719 7.65 25.87 -29.17
CA ASP A 719 6.85 26.43 -28.07
C ASP A 719 6.62 25.49 -26.86
N ALA A 720 7.18 24.27 -26.84
CA ALA A 720 7.24 23.48 -25.60
C ALA A 720 8.23 24.09 -24.59
N THR A 721 8.05 23.80 -23.31
CA THR A 721 8.94 24.25 -22.23
C THR A 721 9.54 23.08 -21.48
N LEU A 722 10.86 22.99 -21.49
CA LEU A 722 11.60 22.15 -20.56
C LEU A 722 12.09 23.00 -19.39
N LYS A 723 11.64 22.69 -18.18
CA LYS A 723 11.87 23.50 -16.99
C LYS A 723 12.64 22.75 -15.91
N PHE A 724 13.69 23.38 -15.38
CA PHE A 724 14.39 22.92 -14.19
C PHE A 724 14.20 23.92 -13.05
N VAL A 725 13.87 23.45 -11.86
CA VAL A 725 13.69 24.27 -10.66
C VAL A 725 14.68 23.83 -9.60
N ALA A 726 15.51 24.76 -9.15
CA ALA A 726 16.48 24.46 -8.12
C ALA A 726 15.82 24.33 -6.75
N GLU A 727 16.10 23.24 -6.07
CA GLU A 727 15.72 22.95 -4.70
C GLU A 727 16.97 22.54 -3.92
N ASP A 728 17.07 22.96 -2.66
CA ASP A 728 18.20 22.69 -1.75
C ASP A 728 19.62 22.92 -2.31
N GLY A 729 19.72 23.81 -3.29
CA GLY A 729 20.99 24.23 -3.88
C GLY A 729 21.45 23.40 -5.07
N ALA A 730 20.60 22.52 -5.59
CA ALA A 730 20.87 21.65 -6.72
C ALA A 730 19.74 21.69 -7.78
N LEU A 731 20.00 21.09 -8.93
CA LEU A 731 19.11 20.99 -10.08
C LEU A 731 19.18 19.55 -10.59
N GLY A 732 18.04 19.00 -10.98
CA GLY A 732 17.96 17.66 -11.54
C GLY A 732 18.54 17.55 -12.93
N THR A 733 18.60 16.30 -13.41
CA THR A 733 19.09 15.91 -14.72
C THR A 733 18.05 15.05 -15.41
N ILE A 734 17.96 15.15 -16.74
CA ILE A 734 17.23 14.18 -17.56
C ILE A 734 18.25 13.32 -18.31
N GLY A 735 18.13 12.00 -18.19
CA GLY A 735 18.97 11.04 -18.90
C GLY A 735 18.64 9.59 -18.59
N GLU A 736 19.49 8.68 -19.03
CA GLU A 736 19.41 7.27 -18.63
C GLU A 736 19.68 7.11 -17.14
N PHE A 737 18.82 6.39 -16.44
CA PHE A 737 19.00 6.07 -15.03
C PHE A 737 18.45 4.67 -14.74
N ARG A 738 19.04 3.98 -13.75
CA ARG A 738 18.55 2.68 -13.31
C ARG A 738 17.43 2.90 -12.32
N SER A 739 16.20 2.60 -12.72
CA SER A 739 15.02 2.78 -11.88
C SER A 739 14.93 1.76 -10.75
N GLY A 740 15.60 0.61 -10.88
CA GLY A 740 15.48 -0.56 -10.01
C GLY A 740 14.64 -1.67 -10.63
N ARG A 741 13.74 -1.34 -11.57
CA ARG A 741 12.90 -2.31 -12.28
C ARG A 741 13.68 -3.15 -13.28
N PHE A 742 14.62 -2.52 -13.97
CA PHE A 742 15.52 -3.15 -14.91
C PHE A 742 16.88 -3.34 -14.24
N GLU A 743 17.53 -4.48 -14.51
CA GLU A 743 18.85 -4.82 -13.95
C GLU A 743 19.91 -3.76 -14.32
N THR A 744 19.76 -3.20 -15.53
CA THR A 744 20.60 -2.16 -16.11
C THR A 744 19.74 -1.19 -16.92
N SER A 745 20.20 0.05 -17.07
CA SER A 745 19.64 0.99 -18.04
C SER A 745 20.42 0.86 -19.34
N ASP A 746 19.97 -0.02 -20.24
CA ASP A 746 20.72 -0.42 -21.45
C ASP A 746 20.10 0.13 -22.75
N VAL A 747 19.15 1.06 -22.64
CA VAL A 747 18.46 1.68 -23.77
C VAL A 747 19.38 2.51 -24.67
N VAL A 748 18.93 2.79 -25.89
CA VAL A 748 19.53 3.79 -26.77
C VAL A 748 18.68 5.05 -26.67
N SER A 749 19.10 6.02 -25.84
CA SER A 749 18.36 7.26 -25.64
C SER A 749 18.59 8.31 -26.74
N GLY A 750 17.53 8.98 -27.17
CA GLY A 750 17.60 10.11 -28.10
C GLY A 750 16.76 11.29 -27.65
N VAL A 751 17.30 12.50 -27.75
CA VAL A 751 16.57 13.73 -27.41
C VAL A 751 16.59 14.72 -28.58
N ASP A 752 15.40 15.13 -29.02
CA ASP A 752 15.21 16.25 -29.95
C ASP A 752 14.77 17.51 -29.19
N LEU A 753 15.62 18.54 -29.21
CA LEU A 753 15.40 19.80 -28.50
C LEU A 753 14.39 20.73 -29.18
N GLY A 754 13.99 20.47 -30.43
CA GLY A 754 12.73 20.99 -30.97
C GLY A 754 12.57 22.48 -31.23
N ASP A 755 13.64 23.30 -31.10
CA ASP A 755 13.52 24.76 -30.95
C ASP A 755 12.64 25.16 -29.74
N ALA A 756 12.55 24.30 -28.71
CA ALA A 756 11.80 24.55 -27.49
C ALA A 756 12.42 25.65 -26.60
N THR A 757 11.72 26.03 -25.54
CA THR A 757 12.24 26.92 -24.48
C THR A 757 12.88 26.11 -23.36
N LEU A 758 14.12 26.45 -22.99
CA LEU A 758 14.74 25.96 -21.75
C LEU A 758 14.54 26.99 -20.64
N ALA A 759 13.72 26.63 -19.65
CA ALA A 759 13.46 27.44 -18.46
C ALA A 759 14.25 26.92 -17.26
N ILE A 760 14.92 27.80 -16.51
CA ILE A 760 15.74 27.43 -15.36
C ILE A 760 15.46 28.40 -14.21
N ASP A 761 14.89 27.88 -13.12
CA ASP A 761 14.70 28.62 -11.88
C ASP A 761 15.86 28.38 -10.91
N LEU A 762 16.69 29.41 -10.73
CA LEU A 762 17.86 29.37 -9.87
C LEU A 762 17.60 29.94 -8.47
N SER A 763 16.35 30.16 -8.08
CA SER A 763 16.02 30.77 -6.79
C SER A 763 16.51 29.95 -5.59
N GLY A 764 16.56 28.61 -5.71
CA GLY A 764 17.15 27.70 -4.72
C GLY A 764 18.67 27.60 -4.75
N MET A 765 19.36 28.11 -5.79
CA MET A 765 20.80 27.92 -5.95
C MET A 765 21.64 28.86 -5.08
N ALA A 766 22.66 28.29 -4.42
CA ALA A 766 23.69 29.08 -3.75
C ALA A 766 24.49 29.97 -4.72
N GLY A 767 25.11 31.04 -4.20
CA GLY A 767 25.92 32.00 -4.98
C GLY A 767 27.32 31.51 -5.37
N THR A 768 27.61 30.23 -5.27
CA THR A 768 28.90 29.63 -5.68
C THR A 768 28.96 29.42 -7.19
N ALA A 769 30.18 29.29 -7.72
CA ALA A 769 30.33 28.80 -9.09
C ALA A 769 30.00 27.30 -9.13
N SER A 770 29.26 26.87 -10.13
CA SER A 770 28.84 25.47 -10.31
C SER A 770 28.74 25.12 -11.79
N GLN A 771 28.79 23.83 -12.07
CA GLN A 771 28.48 23.27 -13.38
C GLN A 771 27.57 22.08 -13.16
N THR A 772 26.43 22.04 -13.85
CA THR A 772 25.41 21.00 -13.73
C THR A 772 25.09 20.47 -15.12
N VAL A 773 24.96 19.15 -15.25
CA VAL A 773 24.38 18.51 -16.45
C VAL A 773 22.87 18.62 -16.31
N LEU A 774 22.18 19.13 -17.31
CA LEU A 774 20.71 19.22 -17.32
C LEU A 774 20.10 18.11 -18.16
N LEU A 775 20.77 17.75 -19.26
CA LEU A 775 20.38 16.67 -20.17
C LEU A 775 21.62 15.88 -20.58
N GLU A 776 21.48 14.57 -20.61
CA GLU A 776 22.43 13.62 -21.18
C GLU A 776 21.66 12.52 -21.93
N ALA A 777 22.11 12.18 -23.13
CA ALA A 777 21.54 11.10 -23.93
C ALA A 777 22.60 10.48 -24.84
N ASP A 778 22.25 9.37 -25.48
CA ASP A 778 23.09 8.69 -26.45
C ASP A 778 23.24 9.50 -27.77
N GLU A 779 22.21 10.29 -28.11
CA GLU A 779 22.28 11.29 -29.19
C GLU A 779 21.39 12.51 -28.90
N LEU A 780 21.95 13.71 -29.08
CA LEU A 780 21.21 14.98 -29.05
C LEU A 780 21.02 15.57 -30.45
N ILE A 781 19.79 15.97 -30.76
CA ILE A 781 19.41 16.61 -32.02
C ILE A 781 18.69 17.93 -31.75
N GLY A 782 18.80 18.88 -32.68
CA GLY A 782 18.13 20.17 -32.57
C GLY A 782 18.74 21.07 -31.49
N ARG A 783 18.08 22.20 -31.21
CA ARG A 783 18.55 23.20 -30.23
C ARG A 783 17.37 23.84 -29.50
N PHE A 784 17.63 24.59 -28.45
CA PHE A 784 16.64 25.51 -27.88
C PHE A 784 16.57 26.82 -28.67
N SER A 785 15.37 27.40 -28.79
CA SER A 785 15.16 28.71 -29.41
C SER A 785 15.29 29.86 -28.41
N ASP A 786 14.94 29.62 -27.14
CA ASP A 786 14.98 30.60 -26.06
C ASP A 786 15.51 30.02 -24.75
N LEU A 787 16.06 30.91 -23.92
CA LEU A 787 16.50 30.61 -22.56
C LEU A 787 15.79 31.55 -21.58
N ASP A 788 14.94 31.00 -20.71
CA ASP A 788 14.35 31.74 -19.60
C ASP A 788 15.06 31.38 -18.30
N ILE A 789 15.72 32.35 -17.66
CA ILE A 789 16.43 32.14 -16.40
C ILE A 789 15.89 33.07 -15.33
N THR A 790 15.28 32.49 -14.30
CA THR A 790 14.84 33.19 -13.09
C THR A 790 15.85 32.97 -11.95
N GLY A 791 15.88 33.87 -10.96
CA GLY A 791 16.75 33.72 -9.77
C GLY A 791 18.25 33.99 -9.93
N LEU A 792 18.80 34.20 -11.14
CA LEU A 792 20.26 34.34 -11.37
C LEU A 792 20.95 35.46 -10.56
N GLY A 793 20.32 36.64 -10.50
CA GLY A 793 20.87 37.85 -9.88
C GLY A 793 21.83 38.65 -10.78
N ALA A 794 21.93 39.97 -10.54
CA ALA A 794 22.58 40.91 -11.46
C ALA A 794 24.12 40.81 -11.54
N ASN A 795 24.77 40.07 -10.64
CA ASN A 795 26.24 39.94 -10.58
C ASN A 795 26.71 38.49 -10.75
N ARG A 796 25.93 37.68 -11.47
CA ARG A 796 26.18 36.26 -11.74
C ARG A 796 25.91 36.00 -13.21
N ASN A 797 26.76 35.23 -13.88
CA ASN A 797 26.53 34.82 -15.26
C ASN A 797 26.07 33.36 -15.30
N ALA A 798 25.29 33.03 -16.31
CA ALA A 798 24.88 31.68 -16.65
C ALA A 798 25.27 31.38 -18.10
N THR A 799 25.85 30.22 -18.34
CA THR A 799 26.18 29.72 -19.67
C THR A 799 25.58 28.34 -19.83
N VAL A 800 24.61 28.22 -20.72
CA VAL A 800 24.10 26.93 -21.19
C VAL A 800 24.95 26.49 -22.36
N THR A 801 25.46 25.27 -22.35
CA THR A 801 26.26 24.70 -23.44
C THR A 801 25.56 23.45 -23.96
N ILE A 802 25.26 23.41 -25.27
CA ILE A 802 24.88 22.20 -25.99
C ILE A 802 26.16 21.65 -26.62
N ASP A 803 26.57 20.44 -26.21
CA ASP A 803 27.77 19.77 -26.73
C ASP A 803 27.40 18.49 -27.49
N TYR A 804 27.33 18.58 -28.81
CA TYR A 804 27.01 17.43 -29.70
C TYR A 804 28.16 16.42 -29.83
N ALA A 805 29.34 16.69 -29.24
CA ALA A 805 30.41 15.70 -29.24
C ALA A 805 30.33 14.74 -28.04
N THR A 806 29.54 15.10 -27.02
CA THR A 806 29.32 14.32 -25.80
C THR A 806 27.85 14.18 -25.45
N ASP A 807 26.97 14.63 -26.35
CA ASP A 807 25.51 14.55 -26.24
C ASP A 807 24.97 15.03 -24.89
N ARG A 808 25.44 16.22 -24.47
CA ARG A 808 25.10 16.84 -23.19
C ARG A 808 24.66 18.29 -23.30
N VAL A 809 23.69 18.67 -22.48
CA VAL A 809 23.36 20.07 -22.16
C VAL A 809 23.82 20.39 -20.76
N THR A 810 24.68 21.40 -20.61
CA THR A 810 25.23 21.79 -19.30
C THR A 810 24.97 23.24 -18.96
N LEU A 811 24.69 23.52 -17.70
CA LEU A 811 24.61 24.87 -17.13
C LEU A 811 25.86 25.16 -16.31
N ALA A 812 26.60 26.20 -16.69
CA ALA A 812 27.69 26.75 -15.90
C ALA A 812 27.28 28.08 -15.27
N LEU A 813 27.38 28.17 -13.95
CA LEU A 813 27.13 29.38 -13.18
C LEU A 813 28.44 29.99 -12.68
N SER A 814 28.62 31.29 -12.89
CA SER A 814 29.74 32.01 -12.25
C SER A 814 29.48 32.16 -10.75
N ALA A 815 30.53 32.42 -9.97
CA ALA A 815 30.35 32.83 -8.58
C ALA A 815 29.64 34.19 -8.51
N SER A 816 28.78 34.36 -7.51
CA SER A 816 28.10 35.62 -7.24
C SER A 816 29.12 36.72 -6.96
N GLY A 817 28.93 37.90 -7.57
CA GLY A 817 29.85 39.03 -7.48
C GLY A 817 30.97 39.03 -8.52
N THR A 818 31.06 37.99 -9.37
CA THR A 818 32.06 37.91 -10.45
C THR A 818 31.49 38.10 -11.85
N GLY A 819 30.16 38.04 -11.99
CA GLY A 819 29.44 38.19 -13.27
C GLY A 819 28.78 39.56 -13.45
N THR A 820 28.03 39.67 -14.55
CA THR A 820 27.31 40.87 -15.00
C THR A 820 25.81 40.62 -15.21
N GLY A 821 25.28 39.45 -14.81
CA GLY A 821 23.90 39.06 -15.11
C GLY A 821 23.73 38.52 -16.51
N GLN A 822 24.81 38.12 -17.19
CA GLN A 822 24.76 37.68 -18.58
C GLN A 822 24.32 36.21 -18.66
N VAL A 823 23.39 35.94 -19.58
CA VAL A 823 22.97 34.60 -19.98
C VAL A 823 23.50 34.33 -21.40
N THR A 824 24.13 33.18 -21.63
CA THR A 824 24.63 32.77 -22.95
C THR A 824 24.24 31.33 -23.27
N LEU A 825 23.98 31.07 -24.55
CA LEU A 825 23.88 29.74 -25.14
C LEU A 825 25.10 29.50 -26.03
N ASP A 826 25.93 28.53 -25.67
CA ASP A 826 27.08 28.09 -26.45
C ASP A 826 26.77 26.74 -27.10
N ILE A 827 27.28 26.54 -28.32
CA ILE A 827 27.12 25.29 -29.08
C ILE A 827 28.51 24.77 -29.46
N LEU A 828 28.79 23.53 -29.10
CA LEU A 828 30.03 22.81 -29.41
C LEU A 828 29.73 21.63 -30.34
N GLY A 829 30.57 21.44 -31.36
CA GLY A 829 30.36 20.43 -32.39
C GLY A 829 29.25 20.81 -33.37
N ALA A 830 28.75 19.80 -34.10
CA ALA A 830 27.60 19.88 -34.97
C ALA A 830 26.72 18.64 -34.76
N GLU A 831 25.40 18.80 -34.91
CA GLU A 831 24.41 17.71 -34.89
C GLU A 831 24.76 16.54 -35.83
N SER A 832 25.54 16.80 -36.89
CA SER A 832 26.00 15.75 -37.81
C SER A 832 27.19 14.93 -37.30
N ASP A 833 27.77 15.26 -36.14
CA ASP A 833 28.98 14.63 -35.63
C ASP A 833 28.73 13.15 -35.26
N GLY A 834 27.50 12.81 -34.84
CA GLY A 834 27.00 11.43 -34.65
C GLY A 834 26.58 10.72 -35.94
N SER A 835 26.51 11.40 -37.10
CA SER A 835 25.85 10.86 -38.31
C SER A 835 26.39 9.55 -38.91
N GLY A 836 27.57 9.12 -38.47
CA GLY A 836 28.19 7.84 -38.83
C GLY A 836 27.90 6.69 -37.87
N THR A 837 27.23 6.93 -36.73
CA THR A 837 26.86 5.91 -35.74
C THR A 837 25.57 5.20 -36.17
N ALA A 838 25.37 3.99 -35.66
CA ALA A 838 24.11 3.27 -35.88
C ALA A 838 22.96 3.93 -35.12
N HIS A 839 23.23 4.44 -33.90
CA HIS A 839 22.25 5.07 -33.03
C HIS A 839 21.68 6.34 -33.67
N TYR A 840 22.52 7.24 -34.22
CA TYR A 840 22.05 8.44 -34.92
C TYR A 840 21.06 8.11 -36.04
N GLN A 841 21.35 7.11 -36.87
CA GLN A 841 20.46 6.76 -37.99
C GLN A 841 19.14 6.19 -37.47
N GLN A 842 19.16 5.37 -36.43
CA GLN A 842 17.96 4.83 -35.79
C GLN A 842 17.10 5.94 -35.17
N ILE A 843 17.73 6.86 -34.44
CA ILE A 843 17.06 8.00 -33.78
C ILE A 843 16.46 8.94 -34.82
N VAL A 844 17.21 9.31 -35.87
CA VAL A 844 16.70 10.18 -36.94
C VAL A 844 15.57 9.51 -37.72
N GLU A 845 15.67 8.21 -38.01
CA GLU A 845 14.59 7.45 -38.66
C GLU A 845 13.33 7.42 -37.79
N ALA A 846 13.49 7.23 -36.48
CA ALA A 846 12.39 7.21 -35.52
C ALA A 846 11.75 8.60 -35.35
N LEU A 847 12.54 9.66 -35.13
CA LEU A 847 12.05 11.05 -35.06
C LEU A 847 11.32 11.51 -36.34
N GLN A 848 11.68 10.95 -37.50
CA GLN A 848 11.02 11.20 -38.78
C GLN A 848 9.83 10.26 -39.05
N ALA A 849 9.63 9.23 -38.24
CA ALA A 849 8.45 8.39 -38.34
C ALA A 849 7.20 9.23 -38.05
N ASP A 850 6.16 9.05 -38.86
CA ASP A 850 4.87 9.66 -38.61
C ASP A 850 4.22 8.91 -37.44
N TYR A 851 4.40 9.44 -36.23
CA TYR A 851 3.75 8.94 -35.02
C TYR A 851 2.24 9.27 -34.96
N GLY A 852 1.61 9.79 -36.04
CA GLY A 852 0.17 10.12 -36.07
C GLY A 852 -0.74 8.96 -35.64
N THR A 853 -1.97 9.11 -35.15
CA THR A 853 -2.95 10.21 -35.00
C THR A 853 -3.55 10.15 -33.60
N ALA A 854 -4.06 11.27 -33.07
CA ALA A 854 -4.79 11.29 -31.80
C ALA A 854 -5.84 10.16 -31.72
N LEU A 855 -5.77 9.37 -30.65
CA LEU A 855 -6.80 8.38 -30.33
C LEU A 855 -8.02 9.16 -29.82
N GLY A 856 -9.19 8.92 -30.43
CA GLY A 856 -10.44 9.50 -29.91
C GLY A 856 -10.86 8.76 -28.63
N ASP A 857 -11.71 9.40 -27.82
CA ASP A 857 -12.37 8.81 -26.65
C ASP A 857 -12.76 7.33 -26.91
N PRO A 858 -12.07 6.37 -26.25
CA PRO A 858 -12.20 4.93 -26.53
C PRO A 858 -13.52 4.37 -25.99
N ILE A 859 -14.02 4.92 -24.88
CA ILE A 859 -15.23 4.44 -24.18
C ILE A 859 -16.51 4.97 -24.85
N ALA A 860 -16.45 6.13 -25.52
CA ALA A 860 -17.58 6.65 -26.31
C ALA A 860 -18.10 5.67 -27.38
N ALA A 861 -17.26 4.75 -27.88
CA ALA A 861 -17.66 3.71 -28.83
C ALA A 861 -18.45 2.57 -28.17
N HIS A 862 -18.09 2.18 -26.93
CA HIS A 862 -18.78 1.13 -26.18
C HIS A 862 -20.07 1.63 -25.50
N LEU A 863 -20.09 2.89 -25.04
CA LEU A 863 -21.29 3.50 -24.45
C LEU A 863 -22.37 3.87 -25.49
N ALA A 864 -22.01 3.99 -26.77
CA ALA A 864 -22.98 4.20 -27.85
C ALA A 864 -23.96 3.02 -28.00
N ASP A 865 -23.50 1.78 -27.74
CA ASP A 865 -24.35 0.58 -27.71
C ASP A 865 -25.03 0.36 -26.34
N ALA A 866 -24.53 0.98 -25.27
CA ALA A 866 -25.19 1.00 -23.96
C ALA A 866 -26.23 2.13 -23.81
N SER A 867 -26.42 2.97 -24.84
CA SER A 867 -27.58 3.87 -24.97
C SER A 867 -28.87 3.10 -25.31
N ALA A 868 -29.16 2.05 -24.54
CA ALA A 868 -30.51 1.56 -24.39
C ALA A 868 -31.32 2.70 -23.75
N SER A 869 -31.96 3.48 -24.62
CA SER A 869 -33.12 4.30 -24.33
C SER A 869 -33.90 3.71 -23.16
N ILE A 870 -33.81 4.37 -21.99
CA ILE A 870 -34.56 4.04 -20.76
C ILE A 870 -36.09 4.26 -20.94
N LEU A 871 -36.54 4.56 -22.15
CA LEU A 871 -37.94 4.51 -22.58
C LEU A 871 -38.30 3.11 -23.11
N ASP A 872 -38.32 2.11 -22.22
CA ASP A 872 -39.27 0.98 -22.25
C ASP A 872 -39.01 0.05 -21.05
N TRP A 873 -39.35 0.51 -19.84
CA TRP A 873 -39.85 -0.33 -18.73
C TRP A 873 -41.20 0.21 -18.26
#